data_AF-A0A1Y5JWZ0-F1
#
_entry.id   AF-A0A1Y5JWZ0-F1
#
_cell.length_a   1.000
_cell.length_b   1.000
_cell.length_c   1.000
_cell.angle_alpha   90.00
_cell.angle_beta   90.00
_cell.angle_gamma   90.00
#
_symmetry.space_group_name_H-M   'P 1'
#
loop_
_entity.id
_entity.type
_entity.pdbx_description
1 polymer ?
#
loop_
_entity_poly.entity_id
_entity_poly.type
_entity_poly.pdbx_seq_one_letter_code
_entity_poly.pdbx_strand_id
1 'polypeptide(L)'
;MIVRKSLAVWMLVIAIAAQCFGAISAVSAETDAPQGLLFDPAKQNSIALNAMLEGVPATFEMRAKFAANPGVRQVLFGNYRAGAGTQFSLELKADNQFRYYEISNGGKLIDKSTTGLSITTGQWTHLAIIRDAANKKIDVIQDGTVVAAFENVDLPEQVVMESIHSIGTDTRNGYHVRAEIAEVRLWSDVRSMDELRDNADADIQGDEEGLMHAWTLDDSSLNGIMNVIRDKAGKIDGTPRGFERQYASEFQGTGTNFAGGLEIATKNHVAAAPRTLEAWVNVPANTPSGQRVGVIMGNYENASYSDVSRFSFEIFNNGAPRLFWVNHKDYQLNYVANNVNVNAGDWVHIAMALDEENKTGTTYINGEKVHEETLAIPEFPKDTTSREMKIGSDFRGTTMSFKGEIADLRVWSTTRTAEEIKAHYKESLQGTEEGLMGNWKLDTAENGVYSDSSPYANDALPYDEVTSNWLAPDFAEGDYTIAVIPDTQYMARLHPQAMKDYMKWMKDHADDMNIKLAISVGDIVDTPSSTTEWAAAADAYAELDGVIPYVLLPGNHDVILNNAQLTRNYTNYNQYFPYSKYSQEPTFGGAFAEGKMENTYHFFNIGDVEYMVLAIEFAPNDAVLAWANEVVAANPDKKVIMSTHTYMYHNGEQISTDHHHYPSSYISDANNGDDMWNEFVKKHDNIVLVLSGHIGHPDLVVKKDLGEHGNIVQQVLADAQYMDPRDLGMIMLMTFKEGSDNVDVNWYSVKNDQLFRAKNQFSMELNLHSGTPGEGGPDEEIRLSAADQSVNKGSVFTVPVTIEKGAKLVGLEGILNYDSSLLELESFEFAVFDSTNAVNDETPGKVGFAGISGDALATDEATVVANATFRAKADLSADATTAISFASVRGIVPSETGESEYVPIQTDDAVITIVSRAPGDLNGDDSSDLLDARAILKLIVSGGGSEAVLAKADINRDGTVDTNDVLMLLQMIADKLAE
;
A
#
# COMPACT_ATOMS: atom_id res chain seq x y z
N MET A 1 53.43 4.00 96.51
CA MET A 1 53.49 2.78 95.67
C MET A 1 52.12 2.31 95.14
N ILE A 2 51.02 3.04 95.38
CA ILE A 2 49.67 2.72 94.89
C ILE A 2 49.30 3.49 93.60
N VAL A 3 50.05 4.53 93.21
CA VAL A 3 49.75 5.36 92.02
C VAL A 3 50.31 4.76 90.71
N ARG A 4 51.27 3.83 90.75
CA ARG A 4 51.82 3.15 89.55
C ARG A 4 51.04 1.91 89.09
N LYS A 5 50.13 1.37 89.90
CA LYS A 5 49.24 0.25 89.49
C LYS A 5 47.89 0.72 88.94
N SER A 6 47.51 1.98 89.15
CA SER A 6 46.26 2.53 88.60
C SER A 6 46.41 3.00 87.15
N LEU A 7 47.59 3.52 86.73
CA LEU A 7 47.78 3.95 85.33
C LEU A 7 47.85 2.77 84.33
N ALA A 8 48.37 1.61 84.74
CA ALA A 8 48.46 0.43 83.87
C ALA A 8 47.07 -0.22 83.62
N VAL A 9 46.17 -0.17 84.61
CA VAL A 9 44.79 -0.68 84.46
C VAL A 9 43.94 0.27 83.63
N TRP A 10 44.15 1.59 83.72
CA TRP A 10 43.46 2.56 82.84
C TRP A 10 43.95 2.50 81.39
N MET A 11 45.23 2.27 81.12
CA MET A 11 45.71 2.09 79.74
C MET A 11 45.25 0.76 79.12
N LEU A 12 45.10 -0.31 79.91
CA LEU A 12 44.59 -1.59 79.40
C LEU A 12 43.08 -1.56 79.14
N VAL A 13 42.30 -0.82 79.94
CA VAL A 13 40.86 -0.62 79.69
C VAL A 13 40.62 0.28 78.47
N ILE A 14 41.48 1.28 78.23
CA ILE A 14 41.42 2.11 77.00
C ILE A 14 41.86 1.31 75.76
N ALA A 15 42.84 0.41 75.87
CA ALA A 15 43.27 -0.44 74.75
C ALA A 15 42.25 -1.55 74.40
N ILE A 16 41.56 -2.12 75.40
CA ILE A 16 40.50 -3.12 75.17
C ILE A 16 39.19 -2.45 74.69
N ALA A 17 38.87 -1.23 75.13
CA ALA A 17 37.79 -0.44 74.55
C ALA A 17 38.08 -0.06 73.09
N ALA A 18 39.33 0.25 72.73
CA ALA A 18 39.71 0.54 71.34
C ALA A 18 39.68 -0.70 70.41
N GLN A 19 39.86 -1.93 70.94
CA GLN A 19 39.74 -3.16 70.15
C GLN A 19 38.32 -3.73 70.09
N CYS A 20 37.43 -3.38 71.02
CA CYS A 20 36.01 -3.79 70.97
C CYS A 20 35.07 -2.74 70.35
N PHE A 21 35.51 -1.50 70.12
CA PHE A 21 34.78 -0.48 69.33
C PHE A 21 35.33 -0.29 67.90
N GLY A 22 36.30 -1.11 67.48
CA GLY A 22 36.78 -1.18 66.09
C GLY A 22 35.90 -2.06 65.17
N ALA A 23 34.80 -2.60 65.68
CA ALA A 23 33.76 -3.26 64.91
C ALA A 23 32.42 -2.69 65.40
N ILE A 24 31.56 -2.30 64.45
CA ILE A 24 30.28 -1.60 64.67
C ILE A 24 30.44 -0.07 64.79
N SER A 25 30.87 0.56 63.70
CA SER A 25 30.43 1.89 63.23
C SER A 25 30.86 2.07 61.77
N ALA A 26 30.29 1.27 60.88
CA ALA A 26 30.29 1.52 59.44
C ALA A 26 28.89 1.17 58.92
N VAL A 27 27.89 1.91 59.41
CA VAL A 27 26.61 2.05 58.73
C VAL A 27 26.33 3.55 58.73
N SER A 28 27.04 4.25 57.85
CA SER A 28 26.62 5.53 57.31
C SER A 28 27.33 5.72 55.97
N ALA A 29 26.52 5.83 54.92
CA ALA A 29 26.83 6.08 53.51
C ALA A 29 27.34 4.88 52.69
N GLU A 30 26.45 3.95 52.39
CA GLU A 30 26.52 3.12 51.17
C GLU A 30 25.69 3.78 50.04
N THR A 31 25.80 5.10 49.86
CA THR A 31 24.95 5.87 48.93
C THR A 31 25.67 6.53 47.75
N ASP A 32 26.97 6.36 47.57
CA ASP A 32 27.71 6.96 46.44
C ASP A 32 28.46 5.94 45.57
N ALA A 33 28.08 4.65 45.59
CA ALA A 33 28.59 3.73 44.59
C ALA A 33 27.97 4.09 43.22
N PRO A 34 28.78 4.28 42.15
CA PRO A 34 28.25 4.55 40.82
C PRO A 34 27.26 3.44 40.43
N GLN A 35 26.11 3.83 39.90
CA GLN A 35 25.16 2.89 39.30
C GLN A 35 25.49 2.77 37.80
N GLY A 36 25.41 1.54 37.27
CA GLY A 36 25.67 1.30 35.86
C GLY A 36 24.74 0.24 35.28
N LEU A 37 24.59 0.24 33.96
CA LEU A 37 23.82 -0.78 33.26
C LEU A 37 24.50 -2.16 33.35
N LEU A 38 23.73 -3.18 33.64
CA LEU A 38 24.20 -4.57 33.68
C LEU A 38 24.26 -5.17 32.28
N PHE A 39 25.47 -5.43 31.79
CA PHE A 39 25.72 -6.22 30.59
C PHE A 39 25.82 -7.69 30.98
N ASP A 40 24.90 -8.49 30.45
CA ASP A 40 24.75 -9.92 30.69
C ASP A 40 24.81 -10.68 29.35
N PRO A 41 25.83 -11.54 29.13
CA PRO A 41 25.93 -12.38 27.94
C PRO A 41 24.70 -13.26 27.69
N ALA A 42 23.95 -13.64 28.73
CA ALA A 42 22.72 -14.41 28.57
C ALA A 42 21.59 -13.61 27.89
N LYS A 43 21.59 -12.28 28.06
CA LYS A 43 20.66 -11.35 27.40
C LYS A 43 21.18 -10.81 26.07
N GLN A 44 22.46 -11.07 25.75
CA GLN A 44 23.15 -10.52 24.57
C GLN A 44 23.02 -8.99 24.44
N ASN A 45 22.97 -8.30 25.59
CA ASN A 45 22.73 -6.87 25.61
C ASN A 45 24.01 -6.07 25.29
N SER A 46 23.81 -4.91 24.67
CA SER A 46 24.90 -4.05 24.19
C SER A 46 24.39 -2.65 23.84
N ILE A 47 25.30 -1.69 23.72
CA ILE A 47 25.00 -0.36 23.16
C ILE A 47 25.69 -0.27 21.80
N ALA A 48 24.93 -0.25 20.70
CA ALA A 48 25.49 -0.08 19.37
C ALA A 48 25.56 1.42 19.02
N LEU A 49 26.71 1.94 18.63
CA LEU A 49 26.82 3.34 18.24
C LEU A 49 26.10 3.61 16.92
N ASN A 50 25.46 4.77 16.81
CA ASN A 50 24.62 5.14 15.66
C ASN A 50 25.43 5.61 14.44
N ALA A 51 26.72 5.82 14.60
CA ALA A 51 27.64 6.18 13.54
C ALA A 51 29.05 5.59 13.76
N MET A 52 29.87 5.62 12.72
CA MET A 52 31.28 5.23 12.79
C MET A 52 32.07 6.32 13.51
N LEU A 53 32.98 5.92 14.42
CA LEU A 53 33.91 6.86 15.06
C LEU A 53 34.81 7.51 14.01
N GLU A 54 35.26 8.74 14.28
CA GLU A 54 36.17 9.48 13.41
C GLU A 54 37.56 8.84 13.33
N GLY A 55 37.92 8.01 14.32
CA GLY A 55 39.13 7.21 14.34
C GLY A 55 39.32 6.42 15.64
N VAL A 56 40.52 5.85 15.83
CA VAL A 56 40.89 5.25 17.13
C VAL A 56 41.22 6.38 18.11
N PRO A 57 40.61 6.42 19.32
CA PRO A 57 40.91 7.47 20.30
C PRO A 57 42.36 7.40 20.77
N ALA A 58 42.93 8.56 21.12
CA ALA A 58 44.22 8.63 21.78
C ALA A 58 44.12 8.18 23.24
N THR A 59 42.98 8.43 23.90
CA THR A 59 42.70 7.89 25.24
C THR A 59 41.28 7.33 25.29
N PHE A 60 41.14 6.09 25.76
CA PHE A 60 39.87 5.45 26.08
C PHE A 60 39.74 5.32 27.60
N GLU A 61 38.57 5.63 28.16
CA GLU A 61 38.26 5.41 29.58
C GLU A 61 36.94 4.65 29.72
N MET A 62 36.87 3.74 30.70
CA MET A 62 35.65 3.02 31.08
C MET A 62 35.57 2.90 32.59
N ARG A 63 34.41 3.23 33.15
CA ARG A 63 34.06 2.94 34.54
C ARG A 63 33.15 1.72 34.59
N ALA A 64 33.67 0.61 35.10
CA ALA A 64 32.97 -0.66 35.09
C ALA A 64 33.29 -1.54 36.30
N LYS A 65 32.34 -2.37 36.70
CA LYS A 65 32.48 -3.43 37.68
C LYS A 65 32.37 -4.77 36.98
N PHE A 66 33.53 -5.39 36.74
CA PHE A 66 33.63 -6.64 36.00
C PHE A 66 33.34 -7.85 36.90
N ALA A 67 32.44 -8.73 36.45
CA ALA A 67 32.21 -10.01 37.11
C ALA A 67 33.37 -10.98 36.84
N ALA A 68 33.44 -12.07 37.63
CA ALA A 68 34.40 -13.14 37.38
C ALA A 68 34.27 -13.68 35.95
N ASN A 69 35.37 -13.71 35.21
CA ASN A 69 35.40 -14.22 33.85
C ASN A 69 35.20 -15.75 33.86
N PRO A 70 34.18 -16.29 33.17
CA PRO A 70 33.91 -17.73 33.16
C PRO A 70 34.85 -18.52 32.23
N GLY A 71 36.00 -17.95 31.84
CA GLY A 71 36.94 -18.59 30.92
C GLY A 71 36.60 -18.37 29.44
N VAL A 72 35.92 -17.27 29.11
CA VAL A 72 35.48 -16.95 27.74
C VAL A 72 35.99 -15.59 27.29
N ARG A 73 36.15 -15.42 25.98
CA ARG A 73 36.47 -14.11 25.40
C ARG A 73 35.27 -13.18 25.53
N GLN A 74 35.53 -11.93 25.89
CA GLN A 74 34.54 -10.87 26.07
C GLN A 74 35.04 -9.60 25.38
N VAL A 75 34.15 -8.85 24.73
CA VAL A 75 34.48 -7.59 24.08
C VAL A 75 33.90 -6.45 24.91
N LEU A 76 34.75 -5.52 25.33
CA LEU A 76 34.37 -4.36 26.14
C LEU A 76 33.86 -3.23 25.25
N PHE A 77 34.58 -2.99 24.16
CA PHE A 77 34.29 -1.99 23.16
C PHE A 77 34.91 -2.44 21.84
N GLY A 78 34.14 -2.53 20.75
CA GLY A 78 34.73 -2.94 19.47
C GLY A 78 33.82 -2.81 18.26
N ASN A 79 34.41 -2.88 17.06
CA ASN A 79 33.71 -2.76 15.77
C ASN A 79 34.01 -3.90 14.78
N TYR A 80 34.49 -5.05 15.27
CA TYR A 80 34.83 -6.15 14.36
C TYR A 80 33.61 -6.52 13.50
N ARG A 81 33.82 -6.52 12.18
CA ARG A 81 32.92 -7.11 11.17
C ARG A 81 33.74 -7.97 10.21
N ALA A 82 33.20 -9.12 9.82
CA ALA A 82 33.86 -9.98 8.84
C ALA A 82 34.06 -9.21 7.51
N GLY A 83 35.28 -9.21 6.98
CA GLY A 83 35.64 -8.51 5.75
C GLY A 83 35.98 -7.02 5.89
N ALA A 84 35.80 -6.41 7.06
CA ALA A 84 36.23 -5.02 7.29
C ALA A 84 37.76 -4.90 7.36
N GLY A 85 38.32 -3.92 6.65
CA GLY A 85 39.74 -3.64 6.53
C GLY A 85 40.35 -2.89 7.73
N THR A 86 39.52 -2.25 8.55
CA THR A 86 39.94 -1.59 9.80
C THR A 86 39.12 -2.05 10.99
N GLN A 87 39.79 -2.26 12.13
CA GLN A 87 39.19 -2.80 13.34
C GLN A 87 39.87 -2.19 14.57
N PHE A 88 39.11 -1.89 15.61
CA PHE A 88 39.61 -1.49 16.93
C PHE A 88 38.76 -2.19 17.98
N SER A 89 39.39 -2.89 18.92
CA SER A 89 38.69 -3.61 19.97
C SER A 89 39.50 -3.69 21.25
N LEU A 90 38.82 -3.43 22.36
CA LEU A 90 39.30 -3.66 23.72
C LEU A 90 38.59 -4.87 24.28
N GLU A 91 39.34 -5.88 24.68
CA GLU A 91 38.81 -7.21 24.98
C GLU A 91 39.39 -7.80 26.26
N LEU A 92 38.63 -8.73 26.83
CA LEU A 92 39.08 -9.70 27.82
C LEU A 92 39.20 -11.05 27.13
N LYS A 93 40.38 -11.66 27.19
CA LYS A 93 40.60 -13.03 26.71
C LYS A 93 40.02 -14.06 27.69
N ALA A 94 39.91 -15.31 27.23
CA ALA A 94 39.47 -16.43 28.05
C ALA A 94 40.36 -16.70 29.28
N ASP A 95 41.64 -16.33 29.21
CA ASP A 95 42.63 -16.42 30.30
C ASP A 95 42.65 -15.16 31.20
N ASN A 96 41.59 -14.35 31.13
CA ASN A 96 41.40 -13.09 31.85
C ASN A 96 42.41 -11.99 31.55
N GLN A 97 43.21 -12.14 30.49
CA GLN A 97 44.13 -11.08 30.06
C GLN A 97 43.40 -10.01 29.27
N PHE A 98 43.71 -8.74 29.56
CA PHE A 98 43.28 -7.63 28.74
C PHE A 98 44.00 -7.68 27.39
N ARG A 99 43.27 -7.39 26.32
CA ARG A 99 43.79 -7.37 24.95
C ARG A 99 43.38 -6.09 24.23
N TYR A 100 44.39 -5.43 23.70
CA TYR A 100 44.25 -4.37 22.71
C TYR A 100 44.39 -4.99 21.32
N TYR A 101 43.40 -4.76 20.45
CA TYR A 101 43.39 -5.27 19.09
C TYR A 101 43.07 -4.15 18.10
N GLU A 102 43.95 -3.92 17.13
CA GLU A 102 43.76 -2.94 16.06
C GLU A 102 44.21 -3.51 14.72
N ILE A 103 43.37 -3.37 13.70
CA ILE A 103 43.76 -3.49 12.29
C ILE A 103 43.64 -2.09 11.69
N SER A 104 44.73 -1.57 11.14
CA SER A 104 44.74 -0.26 10.50
C SER A 104 44.75 -0.34 8.98
N ASN A 105 44.60 0.82 8.32
CA ASN A 105 44.69 1.00 6.87
C ASN A 105 45.81 0.14 6.25
N GLY A 106 45.48 -0.68 5.25
CA GLY A 106 46.42 -1.60 4.61
C GLY A 106 46.59 -2.96 5.29
N GLY A 107 45.76 -3.30 6.29
CA GLY A 107 45.70 -4.63 6.91
C GLY A 107 46.77 -4.91 7.96
N LYS A 108 47.39 -3.86 8.51
CA LYS A 108 48.42 -3.99 9.55
C LYS A 108 47.77 -4.33 10.89
N LEU A 109 48.19 -5.45 11.47
CA LEU A 109 47.68 -5.97 12.75
C LEU A 109 48.54 -5.55 13.94
N ILE A 110 47.91 -4.96 14.95
CA ILE A 110 48.45 -4.73 16.29
C ILE A 110 47.61 -5.55 17.27
N ASP A 111 48.23 -6.54 17.90
CA ASP A 111 47.58 -7.42 18.88
C ASP A 111 48.46 -7.51 20.12
N LYS A 112 48.03 -6.86 21.20
CA LYS A 112 48.78 -6.77 22.47
C LYS A 112 47.92 -7.30 23.58
N SER A 113 48.50 -8.14 24.44
CA SER A 113 47.81 -8.69 25.61
C SER A 113 48.68 -8.54 26.85
N THR A 114 48.03 -8.28 27.98
CA THR A 114 48.71 -8.22 29.28
C THR A 114 49.15 -9.61 29.73
N THR A 115 49.95 -9.68 30.79
CA THR A 115 50.31 -10.94 31.47
C THR A 115 49.98 -10.83 32.95
N GLY A 116 49.17 -11.74 33.47
CA GLY A 116 48.78 -11.78 34.89
C GLY A 116 47.85 -10.64 35.34
N LEU A 117 47.39 -9.76 34.45
CA LEU A 117 46.40 -8.73 34.79
C LEU A 117 45.04 -9.40 35.02
N SER A 118 44.28 -8.89 35.98
CA SER A 118 42.91 -9.31 36.25
C SER A 118 42.06 -8.09 36.64
N ILE A 119 41.28 -7.58 35.69
CA ILE A 119 40.33 -6.47 35.92
C ILE A 119 38.99 -6.95 36.51
N THR A 120 38.78 -8.27 36.63
CA THR A 120 37.59 -8.89 37.24
C THR A 120 37.66 -8.92 38.76
N THR A 121 37.85 -7.76 39.38
CA THR A 121 38.02 -7.60 40.83
C THR A 121 36.70 -7.73 41.60
N GLY A 122 35.56 -7.69 40.91
CA GLY A 122 34.23 -7.58 41.52
C GLY A 122 33.94 -6.20 42.13
N GLN A 123 34.88 -5.26 42.02
CA GLN A 123 34.76 -3.88 42.48
C GLN A 123 34.66 -2.95 41.27
N TRP A 124 34.10 -1.76 41.48
CA TRP A 124 34.15 -0.69 40.49
C TRP A 124 35.60 -0.34 40.18
N THR A 125 35.91 -0.31 38.89
CA THR A 125 37.25 -0.14 38.34
C THR A 125 37.21 0.97 37.29
N HIS A 126 38.17 1.89 37.35
CA HIS A 126 38.45 2.83 36.25
C HIS A 126 39.54 2.23 35.38
N LEU A 127 39.18 1.89 34.14
CA LEU A 127 40.08 1.34 33.13
C LEU A 127 40.37 2.42 32.09
N ALA A 128 41.64 2.76 31.90
CA ALA A 128 42.06 3.71 30.87
C ALA A 128 43.14 3.10 29.96
N ILE A 129 43.04 3.38 28.66
CA ILE A 129 43.99 2.95 27.63
C ILE A 129 44.52 4.19 26.92
N ILE A 130 45.83 4.42 27.02
CA ILE A 130 46.50 5.50 26.30
C ILE A 130 47.16 4.90 25.06
N ARG A 131 46.76 5.37 23.88
CA ARG A 131 47.31 5.05 22.57
C ARG A 131 48.16 6.23 22.10
N ASP A 132 49.44 6.22 22.46
CA ASP A 132 50.39 7.29 22.11
C ASP A 132 51.12 6.95 20.81
N ALA A 133 50.56 7.39 19.69
CA ALA A 133 51.14 7.14 18.37
C ALA A 133 52.49 7.84 18.17
N ALA A 134 52.67 9.04 18.74
CA ALA A 134 53.90 9.82 18.61
C ALA A 134 55.08 9.13 19.30
N ASN A 135 54.85 8.55 20.48
CA ASN A 135 55.86 7.82 21.24
C ASN A 135 55.85 6.30 21.01
N LYS A 136 55.00 5.80 20.09
CA LYS A 136 54.89 4.37 19.73
C LYS A 136 54.61 3.48 20.94
N LYS A 137 53.64 3.88 21.77
CA LYS A 137 53.38 3.26 23.06
C LYS A 137 51.88 3.06 23.31
N ILE A 138 51.55 1.95 23.97
CA ILE A 138 50.21 1.73 24.53
C ILE A 138 50.34 1.47 26.04
N ASP A 139 49.68 2.27 26.86
CA ASP A 139 49.58 2.04 28.32
C ASP A 139 48.18 1.55 28.70
N VAL A 140 48.14 0.55 29.59
CA VAL A 140 46.92 0.05 30.23
C VAL A 140 46.96 0.49 31.68
N ILE A 141 45.96 1.23 32.10
CA ILE A 141 45.86 1.84 33.42
C ILE A 141 44.61 1.31 34.11
N GLN A 142 44.79 0.89 35.36
CA GLN A 142 43.71 0.46 36.23
C GLN A 142 43.77 1.28 37.51
N ASP A 143 42.67 1.93 37.86
CA ASP A 143 42.49 2.72 39.09
C ASP A 143 43.66 3.71 39.33
N GLY A 144 43.98 4.48 38.28
CA GLY A 144 45.04 5.50 38.33
C GLY A 144 46.47 4.96 38.40
N THR A 145 46.69 3.67 38.13
CA THR A 145 48.01 3.01 38.11
C THR A 145 48.25 2.31 36.77
N VAL A 146 49.43 2.52 36.16
CA VAL A 146 49.84 1.78 34.95
C VAL A 146 50.10 0.31 35.31
N VAL A 147 49.29 -0.59 34.75
CA VAL A 147 49.37 -2.05 34.99
C VAL A 147 50.04 -2.81 33.85
N ALA A 148 50.11 -2.21 32.66
CA ALA A 148 50.93 -2.70 31.55
C ALA A 148 51.34 -1.56 30.63
N ALA A 149 52.53 -1.67 30.02
CA ALA A 149 53.04 -0.75 29.02
C ALA A 149 53.63 -1.55 27.85
N PHE A 150 53.17 -1.27 26.64
CA PHE A 150 53.67 -1.86 25.40
C PHE A 150 54.47 -0.82 24.63
N GLU A 151 55.78 -1.00 24.59
CA GLU A 151 56.72 -0.11 23.91
C GLU A 151 56.98 -0.54 22.45
N ASN A 152 57.46 0.40 21.62
CA ASN A 152 57.80 0.17 20.21
C ASN A 152 56.64 -0.39 19.38
N VAL A 153 55.41 0.06 19.66
CA VAL A 153 54.21 -0.30 18.92
C VAL A 153 54.03 0.68 17.78
N ASP A 154 54.11 0.18 16.55
CA ASP A 154 54.01 1.04 15.36
C ASP A 154 52.55 1.42 15.09
N LEU A 155 52.09 2.46 15.77
CA LEU A 155 50.73 2.98 15.74
C LEU A 155 50.57 4.01 14.61
N PRO A 156 49.58 3.87 13.72
CA PRO A 156 49.24 4.93 12.75
C PRO A 156 48.55 6.11 13.44
N GLU A 157 48.82 7.33 12.96
CA GLU A 157 48.19 8.55 13.50
C GLU A 157 46.70 8.66 13.16
N GLN A 158 46.27 8.13 12.01
CA GLN A 158 44.89 8.20 11.51
C GLN A 158 44.43 6.82 11.04
N VAL A 159 43.25 6.40 11.49
CA VAL A 159 42.61 5.13 11.09
C VAL A 159 41.15 5.41 10.77
N VAL A 160 40.71 5.08 9.56
CA VAL A 160 39.32 5.31 9.14
C VAL A 160 38.51 4.07 9.47
N MET A 161 37.42 4.22 10.22
CA MET A 161 36.58 3.09 10.61
C MET A 161 35.65 2.66 9.48
N GLU A 162 35.55 1.35 9.25
CA GLU A 162 34.65 0.76 8.24
C GLU A 162 33.40 0.09 8.85
N SER A 163 33.25 0.15 10.18
CA SER A 163 32.13 -0.42 10.92
C SER A 163 31.92 0.32 12.24
N ILE A 164 30.67 0.36 12.68
CA ILE A 164 30.26 0.98 13.96
C ILE A 164 30.81 0.21 15.15
N HIS A 165 31.14 0.93 16.23
CA HIS A 165 31.52 0.29 17.49
C HIS A 165 30.28 -0.06 18.31
N SER A 166 30.45 -1.00 19.22
CA SER A 166 29.49 -1.29 20.29
C SER A 166 30.18 -1.27 21.64
N ILE A 167 29.48 -0.82 22.68
CA ILE A 167 29.85 -1.03 24.08
C ILE A 167 29.28 -2.39 24.51
N GLY A 168 30.15 -3.22 25.10
CA GLY A 168 29.83 -4.56 25.60
C GLY A 168 29.78 -5.67 24.56
N THR A 169 30.05 -5.37 23.29
CA THR A 169 30.25 -6.35 22.21
C THR A 169 30.95 -5.70 21.00
N ASP A 170 30.84 -6.29 19.81
CA ASP A 170 31.23 -5.72 18.52
C ASP A 170 30.15 -5.96 17.45
N THR A 171 30.41 -5.53 16.20
CA THR A 171 29.46 -5.66 15.09
C THR A 171 29.10 -7.12 14.75
N ARG A 172 29.90 -8.12 15.15
CA ARG A 172 29.53 -9.55 14.98
C ARG A 172 28.43 -9.97 15.93
N ASN A 173 28.27 -9.28 17.06
CA ASN A 173 27.36 -9.63 18.13
C ASN A 173 27.56 -11.08 18.63
N GLY A 174 28.82 -11.53 18.74
CA GLY A 174 29.17 -12.92 19.09
C GLY A 174 29.89 -13.08 20.44
N TYR A 175 30.44 -12.00 20.99
CA TYR A 175 31.14 -11.99 22.27
C TYR A 175 30.63 -10.84 23.12
N HIS A 176 30.09 -11.15 24.30
CA HIS A 176 29.49 -10.16 25.18
C HIS A 176 30.27 -10.04 26.48
N VAL A 177 30.38 -8.81 26.99
CA VAL A 177 30.94 -8.56 28.33
C VAL A 177 29.95 -8.95 29.42
N ARG A 178 30.51 -9.39 30.55
CA ARG A 178 29.78 -9.54 31.81
C ARG A 178 30.26 -8.49 32.82
N ALA A 179 29.61 -7.34 32.84
CA ALA A 179 29.98 -6.21 33.70
C ALA A 179 28.79 -5.30 33.97
N GLU A 180 28.83 -4.58 35.08
CA GLU A 180 28.07 -3.34 35.21
C GLU A 180 28.96 -2.21 34.66
N ILE A 181 28.48 -1.44 33.69
CA ILE A 181 29.25 -0.34 33.09
C ILE A 181 28.47 0.95 33.33
N ALA A 182 29.10 1.93 33.96
CA ALA A 182 28.49 3.22 34.26
C ALA A 182 28.83 4.27 33.21
N GLU A 183 30.01 4.17 32.59
CA GLU A 183 30.47 5.22 31.67
C GLU A 183 31.57 4.74 30.72
N VAL A 184 31.57 5.32 29.51
CA VAL A 184 32.65 5.20 28.52
C VAL A 184 32.99 6.59 27.97
N ARG A 185 34.28 6.93 27.91
CA ARG A 185 34.78 8.22 27.40
C ARG A 185 35.91 8.03 26.41
N LEU A 186 35.92 8.83 25.35
CA LEU A 186 36.91 8.79 24.29
C LEU A 186 37.52 10.18 24.11
N TRP A 187 38.85 10.26 24.05
CA TRP A 187 39.59 11.52 23.88
C TRP A 187 40.50 11.48 22.66
N SER A 188 40.64 12.65 22.04
CA SER A 188 41.48 12.86 20.86
C SER A 188 42.96 13.09 21.21
N ASP A 189 43.24 13.44 22.46
CA ASP A 189 44.56 13.69 23.02
C ASP A 189 45.02 12.61 24.01
N VAL A 190 46.34 12.53 24.19
CA VAL A 190 46.98 11.67 25.20
C VAL A 190 46.81 12.32 26.56
N ARG A 191 45.93 11.77 27.41
CA ARG A 191 45.65 12.29 28.75
C ARG A 191 46.76 11.92 29.71
N SER A 192 47.19 12.87 30.54
CA SER A 192 48.17 12.64 31.60
C SER A 192 47.60 11.82 32.77
N MET A 193 48.46 11.24 33.60
CA MET A 193 48.03 10.47 34.78
C MET A 193 47.28 11.31 35.81
N ASP A 194 47.58 12.61 35.91
CA ASP A 194 46.86 13.50 36.82
C ASP A 194 45.47 13.83 36.27
N GLU A 195 45.36 14.11 34.97
CA GLU A 195 44.07 14.30 34.29
C GLU A 195 43.17 13.06 34.38
N LEU A 196 43.73 11.85 34.20
CA LEU A 196 42.95 10.61 34.34
C LEU A 196 42.44 10.40 35.78
N ARG A 197 43.20 10.79 36.79
CA ARG A 197 42.79 10.69 38.19
C ARG A 197 41.73 11.72 38.55
N ASP A 198 41.91 12.96 38.10
CA ASP A 198 40.97 14.04 38.33
C ASP A 198 39.64 13.77 37.61
N ASN A 199 39.69 13.16 36.42
CA ASN A 199 38.52 12.84 35.63
C ASN A 199 37.78 11.58 36.10
N ALA A 200 38.41 10.63 36.78
CA ALA A 200 37.83 9.30 37.08
C ALA A 200 36.45 9.35 37.78
N ASP A 201 36.20 10.38 38.59
CA ASP A 201 34.95 10.61 39.31
C ASP A 201 34.22 11.91 38.91
N ALA A 202 34.76 12.67 37.94
CA ALA A 202 34.16 13.93 37.51
C ALA A 202 32.90 13.69 36.66
N ASP A 203 31.85 14.50 36.85
CA ASP A 203 30.71 14.53 35.93
C ASP A 203 31.04 15.44 34.74
N ILE A 204 31.45 14.82 33.64
CA ILE A 204 31.77 15.52 32.40
C ILE A 204 30.50 16.09 31.75
N GLN A 205 30.59 17.30 31.22
CA GLN A 205 29.48 18.05 30.64
C GLN A 205 29.38 17.87 29.12
N GLY A 206 30.45 17.41 28.47
CA GLY A 206 30.49 17.12 27.03
C GLY A 206 31.24 18.16 26.19
N ASP A 207 31.61 19.30 26.77
CA ASP A 207 32.34 20.39 26.12
C ASP A 207 33.83 20.46 26.52
N GLU A 208 34.33 19.44 27.22
CA GLU A 208 35.72 19.34 27.63
C GLU A 208 36.68 19.35 26.43
N GLU A 209 37.78 20.10 26.57
CA GLU A 209 38.83 20.14 25.55
C GLU A 209 39.38 18.73 25.30
N GLY A 210 39.40 18.32 24.03
CA GLY A 210 39.90 17.01 23.61
C GLY A 210 38.87 15.88 23.65
N LEU A 211 37.69 16.07 24.26
CA LEU A 211 36.66 15.03 24.34
C LEU A 211 36.07 14.72 22.95
N MET A 212 36.13 13.45 22.58
CA MET A 212 35.49 12.95 21.37
C MET A 212 34.03 12.60 21.65
N HIS A 213 33.81 11.70 22.61
CA HIS A 213 32.50 11.16 22.98
C HIS A 213 32.46 10.75 24.45
N ALA A 214 31.26 10.79 25.03
CA ALA A 214 31.01 10.22 26.33
C ALA A 214 29.56 9.74 26.50
N TRP A 215 29.40 8.52 27.01
CA TRP A 215 28.09 7.92 27.28
C TRP A 215 27.98 7.53 28.74
N THR A 216 26.98 8.09 29.42
CA THR A 216 26.55 7.67 30.75
C THR A 216 25.52 6.56 30.63
N LEU A 217 25.74 5.45 31.34
CA LEU A 217 25.00 4.21 31.23
C LEU A 217 24.38 3.89 32.58
N ASP A 218 23.22 4.46 32.87
CA ASP A 218 22.45 4.19 34.09
C ASP A 218 20.99 3.84 33.78
N ASP A 219 20.21 3.45 34.79
CA ASP A 219 18.81 3.06 34.60
C ASP A 219 17.95 4.17 33.97
N SER A 220 18.30 5.44 34.18
CA SER A 220 17.56 6.57 33.59
C SER A 220 17.66 6.60 32.06
N SER A 221 18.75 6.05 31.50
CA SER A 221 18.91 5.85 30.06
C SER A 221 17.98 4.79 29.45
N LEU A 222 17.29 4.01 30.28
CA LEU A 222 16.32 2.98 29.90
C LEU A 222 14.88 3.30 30.32
N ASN A 223 14.62 4.51 30.83
CA ASN A 223 13.29 4.95 31.19
C ASN A 223 12.44 5.25 29.95
N GLY A 224 11.25 4.66 29.89
CA GLY A 224 10.32 4.85 28.79
C GLY A 224 10.68 4.04 27.54
N ILE A 225 10.22 4.51 26.39
CA ILE A 225 10.27 3.80 25.09
C ILE A 225 11.36 4.33 24.15
N MET A 226 12.00 5.46 24.50
CA MET A 226 13.11 5.99 23.71
C MET A 226 14.33 5.08 23.81
N ASN A 227 14.82 4.64 22.66
CA ASN A 227 15.92 3.69 22.50
C ASN A 227 17.21 4.39 22.08
N VAL A 228 17.61 5.38 22.87
CA VAL A 228 18.81 6.18 22.64
C VAL A 228 19.52 6.48 23.96
N ILE A 229 20.83 6.29 23.97
CA ILE A 229 21.77 6.78 24.98
C ILE A 229 22.52 7.92 24.33
N ARG A 230 22.33 9.13 24.85
CA ARG A 230 22.91 10.33 24.25
C ARG A 230 24.40 10.42 24.50
N ASP A 231 25.14 10.79 23.47
CA ASP A 231 26.52 11.24 23.61
C ASP A 231 26.52 12.64 24.22
N LYS A 232 27.21 12.81 25.35
CA LYS A 232 27.35 14.12 26.01
C LYS A 232 28.06 15.13 25.10
N ALA A 233 28.95 14.69 24.20
CA ALA A 233 29.58 15.56 23.20
C ALA A 233 28.64 15.91 22.03
N GLY A 234 27.45 15.30 21.96
CA GLY A 234 26.42 15.59 20.95
C GLY A 234 26.76 15.11 19.54
N LYS A 235 27.68 14.15 19.37
CA LYS A 235 28.13 13.69 18.05
C LYS A 235 27.57 12.33 17.66
N ILE A 236 27.76 11.30 18.49
CA ILE A 236 27.39 9.90 18.15
C ILE A 236 26.63 9.24 19.29
N ASP A 237 25.30 9.26 19.22
CA ASP A 237 24.47 8.53 20.18
C ASP A 237 24.62 7.00 20.07
N GLY A 238 24.19 6.29 21.10
CA GLY A 238 24.14 4.84 21.15
C GLY A 238 22.71 4.30 21.20
N THR A 239 22.46 3.16 20.57
CA THR A 239 21.20 2.41 20.66
C THR A 239 21.36 1.25 21.64
N PRO A 240 20.64 1.23 22.79
CA PRO A 240 20.61 0.06 23.66
C PRO A 240 19.88 -1.12 23.00
N ARG A 241 20.40 -2.32 23.21
CA ARG A 241 19.84 -3.58 22.69
C ARG A 241 19.80 -4.62 23.80
N GLY A 242 18.72 -5.40 23.89
CA GLY A 242 18.58 -6.49 24.86
C GLY A 242 18.44 -6.06 26.32
N PHE A 243 18.22 -4.78 26.59
CA PHE A 243 17.95 -4.26 27.93
C PHE A 243 16.45 -4.24 28.20
N GLU A 244 16.06 -4.66 29.41
CA GLU A 244 14.69 -4.45 29.92
C GLU A 244 14.48 -2.96 30.21
N ARG A 245 13.26 -2.48 29.97
CA ARG A 245 12.88 -1.08 30.11
C ARG A 245 11.99 -0.87 31.32
N GLN A 246 12.14 0.29 31.95
CA GLN A 246 11.20 0.74 32.98
C GLN A 246 10.10 1.55 32.30
N TYR A 247 8.91 0.96 32.24
CA TYR A 247 7.73 1.58 31.64
C TYR A 247 6.48 1.07 32.35
N ALA A 248 5.49 1.94 32.51
CA ALA A 248 4.18 1.61 33.03
C ALA A 248 3.14 2.30 32.14
N SER A 249 2.19 1.53 31.64
CA SER A 249 1.16 2.06 30.77
C SER A 249 0.10 2.83 31.56
N GLU A 250 -0.48 3.83 30.91
CA GLU A 250 -1.70 4.48 31.37
C GLU A 250 -2.96 3.78 30.83
N PHE A 251 -2.82 2.87 29.86
CA PHE A 251 -3.94 2.13 29.29
C PHE A 251 -4.43 1.05 30.25
N GLN A 252 -5.74 1.01 30.45
CA GLN A 252 -6.41 0.05 31.36
C GLN A 252 -7.32 -0.92 30.60
N GLY A 253 -7.29 -0.90 29.26
CA GLY A 253 -8.08 -1.80 28.43
C GLY A 253 -7.47 -3.19 28.28
N THR A 254 -8.12 -4.02 27.50
CA THR A 254 -7.66 -5.35 27.11
C THR A 254 -7.50 -5.43 25.60
N GLY A 255 -6.74 -6.42 25.13
CA GLY A 255 -6.61 -6.71 23.71
C GLY A 255 -6.52 -8.20 23.44
N THR A 256 -6.29 -8.54 22.18
CA THR A 256 -6.21 -9.91 21.71
C THR A 256 -4.76 -10.37 21.66
N ASN A 257 -4.49 -11.58 22.16
CA ASN A 257 -3.17 -12.19 22.14
C ASN A 257 -2.92 -12.96 20.83
N PHE A 258 -1.95 -12.48 20.05
CA PHE A 258 -1.53 -13.08 18.78
C PHE A 258 -0.29 -13.97 18.91
N ALA A 259 0.39 -13.96 20.06
CA ALA A 259 1.56 -14.80 20.32
C ALA A 259 1.24 -16.32 20.27
N GLY A 260 -0.04 -16.67 20.43
CA GLY A 260 -0.55 -18.05 20.29
C GLY A 260 -0.75 -18.52 18.85
N GLY A 261 -0.45 -17.69 17.84
CA GLY A 261 -0.64 -18.03 16.43
C GLY A 261 -2.07 -17.84 15.93
N LEU A 262 -2.87 -16.99 16.58
CA LEU A 262 -4.16 -16.56 16.06
C LEU A 262 -3.95 -15.84 14.73
N GLU A 263 -4.72 -16.20 13.71
CA GLU A 263 -4.76 -15.49 12.44
C GLU A 263 -6.19 -15.03 12.16
N ILE A 264 -6.36 -13.74 11.95
CA ILE A 264 -7.63 -13.15 11.51
C ILE A 264 -7.38 -12.28 10.28
N ALA A 265 -8.37 -12.17 9.41
CA ALA A 265 -8.32 -11.32 8.22
C ALA A 265 -9.58 -10.47 8.12
N THR A 266 -9.42 -9.26 7.59
CA THR A 266 -10.55 -8.38 7.26
C THR A 266 -11.44 -9.03 6.20
N LYS A 267 -12.74 -8.76 6.22
CA LYS A 267 -13.70 -9.29 5.25
C LYS A 267 -13.40 -8.84 3.82
N ASN A 268 -12.91 -7.61 3.66
CA ASN A 268 -12.56 -6.95 2.40
C ASN A 268 -11.16 -6.33 2.50
N HIS A 269 -10.57 -5.96 1.37
CA HIS A 269 -9.36 -5.12 1.34
C HIS A 269 -9.67 -3.69 1.83
N VAL A 270 -8.64 -2.92 2.20
CA VAL A 270 -8.83 -1.53 2.64
C VAL A 270 -9.22 -0.64 1.46
N ALA A 271 -10.19 0.26 1.67
CA ALA A 271 -10.83 1.03 0.61
C ALA A 271 -9.91 2.05 -0.08
N ALA A 272 -8.83 2.47 0.59
CA ALA A 272 -7.84 3.39 0.04
C ALA A 272 -6.44 3.06 0.57
N ALA A 273 -5.43 3.69 -0.03
CA ALA A 273 -4.05 3.69 0.44
C ALA A 273 -3.94 4.26 1.87
N PRO A 274 -3.46 3.51 2.87
CA PRO A 274 -3.32 4.02 4.24
C PRO A 274 -2.33 5.19 4.33
N ARG A 275 -2.68 6.21 5.13
CA ARG A 275 -1.84 7.36 5.46
C ARG A 275 -1.53 7.48 6.94
N THR A 276 -2.42 7.00 7.81
CA THR A 276 -2.11 6.85 9.25
C THR A 276 -2.55 5.50 9.76
N LEU A 277 -1.70 4.84 10.54
CA LEU A 277 -2.06 3.61 11.24
C LEU A 277 -1.75 3.75 12.71
N GLU A 278 -2.67 3.27 13.55
CA GLU A 278 -2.56 3.35 14.99
C GLU A 278 -2.91 2.01 15.64
N ALA A 279 -2.26 1.68 16.75
CA ALA A 279 -2.63 0.53 17.57
C ALA A 279 -2.06 0.67 18.98
N TRP A 280 -2.78 0.13 19.96
CA TRP A 280 -2.17 -0.26 21.23
C TRP A 280 -1.53 -1.63 21.08
N VAL A 281 -0.27 -1.77 21.52
CA VAL A 281 0.44 -3.04 21.53
C VAL A 281 1.03 -3.34 22.90
N ASN A 282 1.00 -4.60 23.31
CA ASN A 282 1.71 -5.11 24.47
C ASN A 282 2.73 -6.14 24.01
N VAL A 283 4.00 -5.74 23.96
CA VAL A 283 5.12 -6.58 23.52
C VAL A 283 5.98 -6.97 24.72
N PRO A 284 6.33 -8.25 24.90
CA PRO A 284 7.13 -8.70 26.04
C PRO A 284 8.46 -7.95 26.21
N ALA A 285 8.75 -7.49 27.43
CA ALA A 285 9.98 -6.74 27.76
C ALA A 285 11.27 -7.55 27.55
N ASN A 286 11.17 -8.88 27.60
CA ASN A 286 12.30 -9.80 27.42
C ASN A 286 12.46 -10.27 25.96
N THR A 287 11.85 -9.57 24.99
CA THR A 287 12.01 -9.89 23.57
C THR A 287 13.50 -9.88 23.18
N PRO A 288 14.04 -10.97 22.61
CA PRO A 288 15.45 -11.07 22.24
C PRO A 288 15.92 -9.98 21.27
N SER A 289 17.16 -9.52 21.47
CA SER A 289 17.83 -8.59 20.56
C SER A 289 17.91 -9.13 19.13
N GLY A 290 17.72 -8.26 18.14
CA GLY A 290 17.79 -8.58 16.72
C GLY A 290 16.64 -9.42 16.17
N GLN A 291 15.65 -9.77 17.00
CA GLN A 291 14.48 -10.52 16.56
C GLN A 291 13.34 -9.58 16.15
N ARG A 292 12.72 -9.87 15.01
CA ARG A 292 11.46 -9.26 14.59
C ARG A 292 10.31 -9.75 15.46
N VAL A 293 9.51 -8.82 15.98
CA VAL A 293 8.36 -9.13 16.85
C VAL A 293 7.19 -9.66 16.02
N GLY A 294 6.86 -9.02 14.89
CA GLY A 294 5.87 -9.51 13.92
C GLY A 294 4.98 -8.41 13.36
N VAL A 295 4.00 -8.81 12.55
CA VAL A 295 3.09 -7.91 11.82
C VAL A 295 1.84 -7.60 12.64
N ILE A 296 1.55 -6.32 12.88
CA ILE A 296 0.30 -5.88 13.50
C ILE A 296 -0.83 -6.00 12.48
N MET A 297 -0.61 -5.49 11.26
CA MET A 297 -1.53 -5.66 10.13
C MET A 297 -0.75 -5.70 8.80
N GLY A 298 -1.10 -6.62 7.89
CA GLY A 298 -0.44 -6.70 6.59
C GLY A 298 -1.08 -7.67 5.59
N ASN A 299 -0.79 -7.47 4.30
CA ASN A 299 -1.18 -8.37 3.20
C ASN A 299 0.03 -8.97 2.46
N TYR A 300 1.20 -8.94 3.07
CA TYR A 300 2.42 -9.42 2.43
C TYR A 300 2.37 -10.93 2.17
N GLU A 301 2.69 -11.37 0.95
CA GLU A 301 2.79 -12.78 0.55
C GLU A 301 4.15 -13.08 -0.11
N ASN A 302 4.62 -14.34 -0.03
CA ASN A 302 5.84 -14.76 -0.72
C ASN A 302 5.55 -14.96 -2.22
N ALA A 303 6.47 -14.47 -3.05
CA ALA A 303 6.27 -14.16 -4.46
C ALA A 303 5.76 -15.31 -5.35
N SER A 304 4.61 -15.06 -6.00
CA SER A 304 4.33 -15.43 -7.39
C SER A 304 3.85 -14.24 -8.22
N TYR A 305 3.29 -13.21 -7.58
CA TYR A 305 2.76 -11.99 -8.20
C TYR A 305 3.60 -10.78 -7.77
N SER A 306 4.71 -10.48 -8.46
CA SER A 306 5.61 -9.36 -8.06
C SER A 306 4.92 -8.00 -8.07
N ASP A 307 3.87 -7.87 -8.87
CA ASP A 307 3.28 -6.59 -9.21
C ASP A 307 2.05 -6.26 -8.35
N VAL A 308 1.79 -7.00 -7.27
CA VAL A 308 0.73 -6.65 -6.33
C VAL A 308 1.24 -5.73 -5.22
N SER A 309 0.44 -4.70 -4.88
CA SER A 309 0.75 -3.81 -3.77
C SER A 309 0.70 -4.52 -2.43
N ARG A 310 1.83 -4.53 -1.72
CA ARG A 310 2.05 -5.19 -0.43
C ARG A 310 2.39 -4.19 0.64
N PHE A 311 1.68 -4.24 1.75
CA PHE A 311 1.79 -3.35 2.88
C PHE A 311 1.96 -4.13 4.18
N SER A 312 2.73 -3.59 5.13
CA SER A 312 2.88 -4.12 6.49
C SER A 312 3.09 -3.00 7.49
N PHE A 313 2.23 -2.96 8.50
CA PHE A 313 2.43 -2.25 9.76
C PHE A 313 2.89 -3.25 10.81
N GLU A 314 4.10 -3.08 11.32
CA GLU A 314 4.78 -4.11 12.08
C GLU A 314 5.65 -3.56 13.20
N ILE A 315 5.96 -4.42 14.17
CA ILE A 315 7.06 -4.21 15.09
C ILE A 315 8.25 -5.02 14.57
N PHE A 316 9.24 -4.26 14.08
CA PHE A 316 10.44 -4.78 13.45
C PHE A 316 11.45 -5.25 14.52
N ASN A 317 12.73 -5.25 14.18
CA ASN A 317 13.79 -5.67 15.09
C ASN A 317 13.94 -4.69 16.27
N ASN A 318 14.23 -5.24 17.45
CA ASN A 318 14.47 -4.47 18.69
C ASN A 318 13.28 -3.60 19.13
N GLY A 319 12.05 -3.96 18.76
CA GLY A 319 10.85 -3.24 19.16
C GLY A 319 10.60 -1.95 18.40
N ALA A 320 11.27 -1.72 17.26
CA ALA A 320 11.05 -0.52 16.44
C ALA A 320 9.77 -0.65 15.60
N PRO A 321 8.80 0.28 15.71
CA PRO A 321 7.69 0.36 14.76
C PRO A 321 8.15 0.58 13.32
N ARG A 322 7.47 -0.03 12.36
CA ARG A 322 7.81 0.05 10.94
C ARG A 322 6.56 0.04 10.07
N LEU A 323 6.58 0.88 9.03
CA LEU A 323 5.73 0.78 7.85
C LEU A 323 6.58 0.31 6.68
N PHE A 324 6.14 -0.77 6.03
CA PHE A 324 6.76 -1.30 4.84
C PHE A 324 5.75 -1.42 3.72
N TRP A 325 6.08 -0.91 2.55
CA TRP A 325 5.22 -0.99 1.38
C TRP A 325 6.06 -1.23 0.13
N VAL A 326 5.63 -2.18 -0.70
CA VAL A 326 6.08 -2.34 -2.09
C VAL A 326 4.86 -2.21 -3.01
N ASN A 327 4.86 -1.30 -3.99
CA ASN A 327 3.78 -1.19 -4.97
C ASN A 327 4.07 -1.99 -6.25
N HIS A 328 3.11 -1.99 -7.18
CA HIS A 328 3.21 -2.71 -8.46
C HIS A 328 4.34 -2.22 -9.39
N LYS A 329 4.90 -1.02 -9.15
CA LYS A 329 6.02 -0.43 -9.90
C LYS A 329 7.37 -0.62 -9.20
N ASP A 330 7.46 -1.59 -8.27
CA ASP A 330 8.62 -1.86 -7.41
C ASP A 330 9.06 -0.66 -6.54
N TYR A 331 8.19 0.32 -6.29
CA TYR A 331 8.49 1.39 -5.34
C TYR A 331 8.39 0.86 -3.92
N GLN A 332 9.49 1.02 -3.19
CA GLN A 332 9.60 0.56 -1.81
C GLN A 332 9.60 1.73 -0.82
N LEU A 333 8.59 1.79 0.04
CA LEU A 333 8.61 2.58 1.26
C LEU A 333 9.07 1.69 2.43
N ASN A 334 10.08 2.14 3.16
CA ASN A 334 10.61 1.43 4.31
C ASN A 334 10.87 2.40 5.46
N TYR A 335 9.80 2.84 6.12
CA TYR A 335 9.85 3.79 7.22
C TYR A 335 10.01 3.04 8.55
N VAL A 336 11.13 3.23 9.22
CA VAL A 336 11.43 2.58 10.52
C VAL A 336 11.60 3.67 11.57
N ALA A 337 10.83 3.61 12.65
CA ALA A 337 10.97 4.52 13.78
C ALA A 337 12.24 4.20 14.57
N ASN A 338 13.38 4.66 14.04
CA ASN A 338 14.69 4.43 14.64
C ASN A 338 14.76 5.09 16.02
N ASN A 339 15.44 4.44 16.98
CA ASN A 339 15.51 4.85 18.38
C ASN A 339 14.18 4.78 19.14
N VAL A 340 13.22 3.96 18.70
CA VAL A 340 12.03 3.60 19.48
C VAL A 340 12.08 2.10 19.80
N ASN A 341 11.69 1.73 21.01
CA ASN A 341 11.57 0.33 21.42
C ASN A 341 10.31 0.14 22.28
N VAL A 342 9.33 -0.55 21.69
CA VAL A 342 8.03 -0.82 22.33
C VAL A 342 7.99 -2.16 23.09
N ASN A 343 9.13 -2.84 23.25
CA ASN A 343 9.25 -4.04 24.09
C ASN A 343 9.24 -3.62 25.57
N ALA A 344 8.11 -3.07 26.01
CA ALA A 344 7.93 -2.49 27.32
C ALA A 344 7.38 -3.49 28.35
N GLY A 345 6.82 -4.63 27.89
CA GLY A 345 6.09 -5.57 28.74
C GLY A 345 4.76 -5.03 29.26
N ASP A 346 4.29 -3.92 28.69
CA ASP A 346 3.04 -3.25 29.00
C ASP A 346 2.55 -2.48 27.75
N TRP A 347 1.31 -1.98 27.78
CA TRP A 347 0.64 -1.35 26.65
C TRP A 347 1.30 -0.04 26.19
N VAL A 348 1.60 0.06 24.91
CA VAL A 348 2.14 1.25 24.23
C VAL A 348 1.24 1.58 23.05
N HIS A 349 0.75 2.81 22.97
CA HIS A 349 0.07 3.29 21.77
C HIS A 349 1.10 3.73 20.74
N ILE A 350 0.93 3.27 19.51
CA ILE A 350 1.76 3.63 18.37
C ILE A 350 0.84 4.26 17.33
N ALA A 351 1.22 5.42 16.82
CA ALA A 351 0.66 5.97 15.59
C ALA A 351 1.79 6.29 14.62
N MET A 352 1.63 5.89 13.35
CA MET A 352 2.57 6.20 12.28
C MET A 352 1.81 6.90 11.16
N ALA A 353 2.14 8.17 10.93
CA ALA A 353 1.53 9.02 9.91
C ALA A 353 2.51 9.25 8.76
N LEU A 354 2.00 9.15 7.54
CA LEU A 354 2.71 9.39 6.28
C LEU A 354 2.14 10.64 5.63
N ASP A 355 2.99 11.63 5.42
CA ASP A 355 2.66 12.87 4.72
C ASP A 355 3.24 12.81 3.31
N GLU A 356 2.35 12.70 2.33
CA GLU A 356 2.71 12.60 0.92
C GLU A 356 3.25 13.94 0.37
N GLU A 357 2.69 15.07 0.80
CA GLU A 357 3.05 16.41 0.33
C GLU A 357 4.48 16.76 0.72
N ASN A 358 4.81 16.54 2.01
CA ASN A 358 6.14 16.85 2.56
C ASN A 358 7.13 15.70 2.43
N LYS A 359 6.66 14.53 1.99
CA LYS A 359 7.41 13.27 1.95
C LYS A 359 8.02 12.89 3.29
N THR A 360 7.23 12.97 4.36
CA THR A 360 7.69 12.68 5.72
C THR A 360 6.92 11.52 6.34
N GLY A 361 7.64 10.67 7.08
CA GLY A 361 7.03 9.71 8.00
C GLY A 361 7.21 10.22 9.43
N THR A 362 6.15 10.18 10.24
CA THR A 362 6.17 10.62 11.63
C THR A 362 5.60 9.53 12.53
N THR A 363 6.30 9.22 13.62
CA THR A 363 5.86 8.24 14.63
C THR A 363 5.58 8.94 15.94
N TYR A 364 4.41 8.63 16.48
CA TYR A 364 3.94 9.10 17.77
C TYR A 364 3.79 7.90 18.70
N ILE A 365 4.17 8.10 19.95
CA ILE A 365 4.00 7.11 21.00
C ILE A 365 3.23 7.75 22.15
N ASN A 366 2.10 7.15 22.51
CA ASN A 366 1.18 7.69 23.51
C ASN A 366 0.79 9.17 23.25
N GLY A 367 0.59 9.51 21.98
CA GLY A 367 0.21 10.86 21.54
C GLY A 367 1.36 11.87 21.42
N GLU A 368 2.61 11.50 21.77
CA GLU A 368 3.76 12.40 21.65
C GLU A 368 4.62 12.04 20.44
N LYS A 369 5.06 13.04 19.67
CA LYS A 369 5.97 12.83 18.54
C LYS A 369 7.34 12.38 19.04
N VAL A 370 7.82 11.23 18.58
CA VAL A 370 9.11 10.65 19.02
C VAL A 370 10.11 10.43 17.89
N HIS A 371 9.63 10.33 16.65
CA HIS A 371 10.47 10.12 15.49
C HIS A 371 9.83 10.76 14.25
N GLU A 372 10.66 11.28 13.36
CA GLU A 372 10.27 11.87 12.09
C GLU A 372 11.44 11.78 11.13
N GLU A 373 11.18 11.41 9.88
CA GLU A 373 12.20 11.41 8.83
C GLU A 373 11.61 11.79 7.47
N THR A 374 12.42 12.46 6.64
CA THR A 374 12.11 12.66 5.23
C THR A 374 12.38 11.36 4.46
N LEU A 375 11.37 10.87 3.75
CA LEU A 375 11.40 9.63 3.03
C LEU A 375 11.99 9.85 1.63
N ALA A 376 13.11 9.18 1.36
CA ALA A 376 13.79 9.23 0.06
C ALA A 376 13.11 8.31 -0.96
N ILE A 377 11.85 8.61 -1.31
CA ILE A 377 11.05 7.85 -2.27
C ILE A 377 10.65 8.72 -3.49
N PRO A 378 10.64 8.13 -4.70
CA PRO A 378 10.26 8.86 -5.91
C PRO A 378 8.81 9.35 -5.82
N GLU A 379 7.93 8.45 -5.41
CA GLU A 379 6.49 8.67 -5.24
C GLU A 379 5.96 7.86 -4.05
N PHE A 380 4.90 8.33 -3.40
CA PHE A 380 4.18 7.54 -2.40
C PHE A 380 3.32 6.48 -3.07
N PRO A 381 3.24 5.27 -2.49
CA PRO A 381 2.25 4.30 -2.93
C PRO A 381 0.82 4.87 -2.78
N LYS A 382 0.07 4.78 -3.89
CA LYS A 382 -1.33 5.26 -4.01
C LYS A 382 -2.33 4.14 -4.24
N ASP A 383 -1.85 2.99 -4.69
CA ASP A 383 -2.71 1.85 -4.97
C ASP A 383 -3.32 1.32 -3.67
N THR A 384 -4.53 0.77 -3.76
CA THR A 384 -5.11 0.02 -2.65
C THR A 384 -4.43 -1.33 -2.51
N THR A 385 -4.71 -2.03 -1.40
CA THR A 385 -4.22 -3.40 -1.24
C THR A 385 -5.02 -4.33 -2.13
N SER A 386 -4.35 -5.24 -2.86
CA SER A 386 -4.98 -6.16 -3.82
C SER A 386 -5.84 -7.26 -3.19
N ARG A 387 -5.80 -7.40 -1.86
CA ARG A 387 -6.47 -8.44 -1.09
C ARG A 387 -6.71 -7.98 0.35
N GLU A 388 -7.43 -8.82 1.08
CA GLU A 388 -7.77 -8.64 2.50
C GLU A 388 -6.51 -8.43 3.35
N MET A 389 -6.66 -7.73 4.48
CA MET A 389 -5.57 -7.48 5.42
C MET A 389 -5.63 -8.51 6.55
N LYS A 390 -4.51 -9.18 6.86
CA LYS A 390 -4.42 -9.95 8.11
C LYS A 390 -4.08 -9.04 9.28
N ILE A 391 -4.63 -9.33 10.46
CA ILE A 391 -4.25 -8.71 11.73
C ILE A 391 -3.51 -9.75 12.56
N GLY A 392 -2.36 -9.34 13.11
CA GLY A 392 -1.46 -10.20 13.88
C GLY A 392 -0.60 -11.15 13.05
N SER A 393 -0.69 -11.13 11.72
CA SER A 393 0.19 -11.85 10.79
C SER A 393 0.10 -11.26 9.38
N ASP A 394 0.60 -12.00 8.38
CA ASP A 394 0.39 -11.76 6.96
C ASP A 394 0.32 -13.11 6.20
N PHE A 395 0.36 -13.09 4.87
CA PHE A 395 0.26 -14.28 4.03
C PHE A 395 1.61 -14.98 3.78
N ARG A 396 2.67 -14.63 4.51
CA ARG A 396 3.92 -15.42 4.59
C ARG A 396 3.84 -16.53 5.65
N GLY A 397 2.68 -16.68 6.29
CA GLY A 397 2.40 -17.69 7.31
C GLY A 397 2.95 -17.33 8.68
N THR A 398 3.01 -18.32 9.57
CA THR A 398 3.24 -18.15 11.01
C THR A 398 4.61 -17.61 11.41
N THR A 399 5.56 -17.51 10.47
CA THR A 399 6.89 -16.92 10.73
C THR A 399 6.84 -15.42 11.00
N MET A 400 5.80 -14.74 10.51
CA MET A 400 5.60 -13.29 10.66
C MET A 400 4.54 -12.91 11.70
N SER A 401 3.97 -13.90 12.40
CA SER A 401 2.98 -13.69 13.45
C SER A 401 3.49 -12.76 14.54
N PHE A 402 2.59 -11.90 15.01
CA PHE A 402 2.85 -10.94 16.07
C PHE A 402 3.03 -11.63 17.42
N LYS A 403 4.15 -11.35 18.08
CA LYS A 403 4.49 -11.93 19.38
C LYS A 403 4.09 -10.99 20.52
N GLY A 404 2.80 -10.74 20.66
CA GLY A 404 2.26 -9.86 21.68
C GLY A 404 0.74 -9.76 21.62
N GLU A 405 0.22 -8.73 22.26
CA GLU A 405 -1.20 -8.40 22.24
C GLU A 405 -1.43 -7.10 21.46
N ILE A 406 -2.59 -7.01 20.78
CA ILE A 406 -3.00 -5.83 20.00
C ILE A 406 -4.39 -5.40 20.48
N ALA A 407 -4.59 -4.10 20.64
CA ALA A 407 -5.88 -3.49 20.94
C ALA A 407 -6.08 -2.21 20.10
N ASP A 408 -7.34 -1.90 19.79
CA ASP A 408 -7.77 -0.64 19.16
C ASP A 408 -6.92 -0.27 17.92
N LEU A 409 -6.89 -1.18 16.94
CA LEU A 409 -6.21 -0.99 15.67
C LEU A 409 -7.04 -0.06 14.78
N ARG A 410 -6.44 1.03 14.31
CA ARG A 410 -7.08 2.07 13.49
C ARG A 410 -6.29 2.27 12.20
N VAL A 411 -7.01 2.46 11.11
CA VAL A 411 -6.43 2.71 9.78
C VAL A 411 -7.15 3.89 9.15
N TRP A 412 -6.38 4.87 8.67
CA TRP A 412 -6.88 6.12 8.11
C TRP A 412 -6.37 6.33 6.68
N SER A 413 -7.22 6.85 5.80
CA SER A 413 -6.84 7.36 4.48
C SER A 413 -6.19 8.74 4.54
N THR A 414 -6.28 9.42 5.68
CA THR A 414 -5.73 10.77 5.91
C THR A 414 -4.48 10.75 6.79
N THR A 415 -3.61 11.74 6.58
CA THR A 415 -2.46 12.00 7.45
C THR A 415 -2.95 12.72 8.71
N ARG A 416 -2.97 12.04 9.86
CA ARG A 416 -3.43 12.61 11.13
C ARG A 416 -2.35 13.52 11.73
N THR A 417 -2.78 14.66 12.27
CA THR A 417 -1.90 15.62 12.93
C THR A 417 -1.49 15.18 14.33
N ALA A 418 -0.45 15.81 14.88
CA ALA A 418 0.00 15.56 16.25
C ALA A 418 -1.10 15.85 17.29
N GLU A 419 -1.84 16.94 17.09
CA GLU A 419 -2.93 17.38 17.95
C GLU A 419 -4.08 16.37 17.97
N GLU A 420 -4.45 15.85 16.79
CA GLU A 420 -5.51 14.86 16.63
C GLU A 420 -5.15 13.52 17.28
N ILE A 421 -3.95 13.00 17.02
CA ILE A 421 -3.47 11.75 17.61
C ILE A 421 -3.44 11.90 19.13
N LYS A 422 -2.92 13.02 19.64
CA LYS A 422 -2.85 13.29 21.08
C LYS A 422 -4.22 13.41 21.73
N ALA A 423 -5.21 13.95 21.02
CA ALA A 423 -6.58 14.04 21.52
C ALA A 423 -7.26 12.66 21.61
N HIS A 424 -7.05 11.79 20.61
CA HIS A 424 -7.92 10.62 20.43
C HIS A 424 -7.29 9.26 20.75
N TYR A 425 -5.97 9.15 20.98
CA TYR A 425 -5.33 7.84 21.22
C TYR A 425 -5.86 7.08 22.45
N LYS A 426 -6.47 7.80 23.40
CA LYS A 426 -7.11 7.25 24.61
C LYS A 426 -8.62 7.09 24.51
N GLU A 427 -9.22 7.69 23.50
CA GLU A 427 -10.67 7.78 23.37
C GLU A 427 -11.22 6.64 22.52
N SER A 428 -12.47 6.26 22.74
CA SER A 428 -13.19 5.44 21.77
C SER A 428 -13.70 6.33 20.66
N LEU A 429 -13.33 6.00 19.42
CA LEU A 429 -13.87 6.64 18.22
C LEU A 429 -15.37 6.33 18.05
N GLN A 430 -16.07 7.24 17.40
CA GLN A 430 -17.49 7.12 17.05
C GLN A 430 -17.71 6.28 15.80
N GLY A 431 -16.69 6.13 14.95
CA GLY A 431 -16.78 5.39 13.69
C GLY A 431 -17.18 6.27 12.51
N THR A 432 -17.36 7.57 12.69
CA THR A 432 -17.74 8.53 11.63
C THR A 432 -16.68 9.61 11.42
N GLU A 433 -15.48 9.40 11.96
CA GLU A 433 -14.36 10.31 11.77
C GLU A 433 -13.91 10.31 10.31
N GLU A 434 -13.61 11.50 9.80
CA GLU A 434 -13.15 11.72 8.44
C GLU A 434 -11.89 10.89 8.12
N GLY A 435 -11.94 10.15 7.02
CA GLY A 435 -10.86 9.28 6.57
C GLY A 435 -10.65 8.00 7.38
N LEU A 436 -11.50 7.65 8.36
CA LEU A 436 -11.40 6.38 9.08
C LEU A 436 -11.82 5.22 8.18
N MET A 437 -10.88 4.34 7.82
CA MET A 437 -11.13 3.18 6.96
C MET A 437 -11.36 1.88 7.73
N GLY A 438 -10.96 1.83 8.99
CA GLY A 438 -11.11 0.65 9.83
C GLY A 438 -10.74 0.94 11.28
N ASN A 439 -11.52 0.38 12.20
CA ASN A 439 -11.31 0.48 13.63
C ASN A 439 -11.79 -0.80 14.34
N TRP A 440 -10.82 -1.64 14.73
CA TRP A 440 -11.04 -2.89 15.45
C TRP A 440 -10.55 -2.76 16.90
N LYS A 441 -11.47 -2.83 17.86
CA LYS A 441 -11.13 -2.74 19.30
C LYS A 441 -10.30 -3.92 19.79
N LEU A 442 -10.51 -5.11 19.22
CA LEU A 442 -9.77 -6.34 19.53
C LEU A 442 -9.79 -6.74 21.02
N ASP A 443 -10.75 -6.24 21.80
CA ASP A 443 -10.91 -6.52 23.23
C ASP A 443 -11.81 -7.73 23.49
N THR A 444 -12.79 -7.98 22.63
CA THR A 444 -13.67 -9.16 22.67
C THR A 444 -14.06 -9.57 21.25
N ALA A 445 -14.13 -10.89 21.02
CA ALA A 445 -14.66 -11.46 19.78
C ALA A 445 -16.06 -12.04 20.01
N GLU A 446 -17.00 -11.76 19.12
CA GLU A 446 -18.30 -12.41 19.09
C GLU A 446 -18.27 -13.55 18.06
N ASN A 447 -18.33 -14.81 18.51
CA ASN A 447 -18.18 -15.99 17.66
C ASN A 447 -16.89 -16.00 16.80
N GLY A 448 -15.83 -15.39 17.30
CA GLY A 448 -14.54 -15.25 16.59
C GLY A 448 -14.46 -14.03 15.67
N VAL A 449 -15.54 -13.27 15.52
CA VAL A 449 -15.59 -12.03 14.73
C VAL A 449 -15.19 -10.85 15.60
N TYR A 450 -14.31 -10.00 15.06
CA TYR A 450 -13.96 -8.71 15.62
C TYR A 450 -14.58 -7.62 14.76
N SER A 451 -15.54 -6.91 15.32
CA SER A 451 -16.28 -5.90 14.56
C SER A 451 -15.40 -4.71 14.18
N ASP A 452 -15.59 -4.23 12.95
CA ASP A 452 -15.11 -2.93 12.51
C ASP A 452 -16.18 -1.88 12.81
N SER A 453 -15.81 -0.85 13.57
CA SER A 453 -16.71 0.25 13.92
C SER A 453 -16.69 1.40 12.91
N SER A 454 -15.88 1.32 11.85
CA SER A 454 -15.88 2.30 10.76
C SER A 454 -17.12 2.18 9.86
N PRO A 455 -17.38 3.15 8.95
CA PRO A 455 -18.50 3.07 8.02
C PRO A 455 -18.37 1.92 7.01
N TYR A 456 -17.18 1.33 6.86
CA TYR A 456 -16.90 0.25 5.91
C TYR A 456 -17.31 -1.13 6.44
N ALA A 457 -17.59 -1.27 7.75
CA ALA A 457 -17.99 -2.52 8.40
C ALA A 457 -17.12 -3.71 7.98
N ASN A 458 -15.80 -3.49 7.89
CA ASN A 458 -14.82 -4.45 7.43
C ASN A 458 -14.37 -5.40 8.55
N ASP A 459 -15.32 -6.14 9.11
CA ASP A 459 -15.10 -7.05 10.24
C ASP A 459 -13.90 -7.99 10.01
N ALA A 460 -13.13 -8.26 11.06
CA ALA A 460 -12.05 -9.23 11.02
C ALA A 460 -12.52 -10.60 11.51
N LEU A 461 -12.30 -11.62 10.68
CA LEU A 461 -12.80 -12.98 10.85
C LEU A 461 -11.63 -13.95 11.07
N PRO A 462 -11.84 -15.10 11.77
CA PRO A 462 -10.84 -16.16 11.83
C PRO A 462 -10.44 -16.58 10.41
N TYR A 463 -9.13 -16.60 10.16
CA TYR A 463 -8.60 -16.94 8.84
C TYR A 463 -7.84 -18.25 8.92
N ASP A 464 -8.23 -19.20 8.08
CA ASP A 464 -7.54 -20.46 7.86
C ASP A 464 -7.40 -20.66 6.36
N GLU A 465 -6.17 -20.80 5.88
CA GLU A 465 -5.88 -20.77 4.45
C GLU A 465 -6.57 -21.90 3.67
N VAL A 466 -6.95 -23.00 4.34
CA VAL A 466 -7.68 -24.11 3.73
C VAL A 466 -9.18 -23.84 3.75
N THR A 467 -9.77 -23.65 4.93
CA THR A 467 -11.23 -23.55 5.10
C THR A 467 -11.80 -22.18 4.72
N SER A 468 -11.00 -21.12 4.74
CA SER A 468 -11.43 -19.78 4.31
C SER A 468 -11.35 -19.58 2.79
N ASN A 469 -10.48 -20.31 2.09
CA ASN A 469 -10.33 -20.18 0.65
C ASN A 469 -11.16 -21.19 -0.14
N TRP A 470 -11.45 -22.37 0.42
CA TRP A 470 -12.11 -23.45 -0.31
C TRP A 470 -13.51 -23.72 0.25
N LEU A 471 -14.51 -23.62 -0.62
CA LEU A 471 -15.91 -23.83 -0.30
C LEU A 471 -16.36 -25.19 -0.85
N ALA A 472 -17.35 -25.79 -0.19
CA ALA A 472 -18.01 -26.96 -0.75
C ALA A 472 -18.63 -26.62 -2.11
N PRO A 473 -18.66 -27.56 -3.07
CA PRO A 473 -19.33 -27.35 -4.35
C PRO A 473 -20.81 -27.03 -4.14
N ASP A 474 -21.19 -25.80 -4.50
CA ASP A 474 -22.56 -25.31 -4.54
C ASP A 474 -22.70 -24.53 -5.86
N PHE A 475 -22.78 -25.29 -6.96
CA PHE A 475 -22.85 -24.72 -8.30
C PHE A 475 -24.19 -24.03 -8.51
N ALA A 476 -24.19 -22.92 -9.25
CA ALA A 476 -25.42 -22.25 -9.63
C ALA A 476 -26.33 -23.21 -10.44
N GLU A 477 -27.63 -23.17 -10.15
CA GLU A 477 -28.62 -23.92 -10.91
C GLU A 477 -29.00 -23.15 -12.18
N GLY A 478 -28.81 -23.77 -13.35
CA GLY A 478 -29.22 -23.20 -14.62
C GLY A 478 -29.40 -24.24 -15.70
N ASP A 479 -29.75 -23.76 -16.89
CA ASP A 479 -30.13 -24.59 -18.02
C ASP A 479 -28.93 -24.95 -18.89
N TYR A 480 -27.90 -24.09 -18.96
CA TYR A 480 -26.75 -24.26 -19.85
C TYR A 480 -25.47 -23.76 -19.21
N THR A 481 -24.32 -24.30 -19.61
CA THR A 481 -23.01 -23.86 -19.09
C THR A 481 -22.01 -23.55 -20.21
N ILE A 482 -21.23 -22.48 -20.04
CA ILE A 482 -19.95 -22.28 -20.74
C ILE A 482 -18.82 -22.53 -19.76
N ALA A 483 -17.85 -23.34 -20.18
CA ALA A 483 -16.63 -23.63 -19.44
C ALA A 483 -15.49 -22.74 -19.96
N VAL A 484 -14.92 -21.87 -19.13
CA VAL A 484 -13.73 -21.09 -19.50
C VAL A 484 -12.49 -21.76 -18.91
N ILE A 485 -11.59 -22.16 -19.80
CA ILE A 485 -10.32 -22.82 -19.52
C ILE A 485 -9.25 -21.73 -19.34
N PRO A 486 -8.72 -21.54 -18.12
CA PRO A 486 -7.64 -20.58 -17.84
C PRO A 486 -6.33 -20.95 -18.53
N ASP A 487 -5.30 -20.13 -18.33
CA ASP A 487 -3.91 -20.46 -18.72
C ASP A 487 -3.50 -21.85 -18.18
N THR A 488 -3.07 -22.74 -19.09
CA THR A 488 -2.72 -24.13 -18.77
C THR A 488 -1.24 -24.44 -18.91
N GLN A 489 -0.38 -23.44 -19.14
CA GLN A 489 1.01 -23.62 -19.57
C GLN A 489 1.79 -24.54 -18.62
N TYR A 490 1.62 -24.35 -17.31
CA TYR A 490 2.32 -25.14 -16.30
C TYR A 490 1.70 -26.53 -16.09
N MET A 491 0.41 -26.72 -16.36
CA MET A 491 -0.15 -28.07 -16.39
C MET A 491 0.43 -28.86 -17.56
N ALA A 492 0.53 -28.27 -18.75
CA ALA A 492 1.17 -28.91 -19.90
C ALA A 492 2.64 -29.26 -19.64
N ARG A 493 3.41 -28.37 -19.01
CA ARG A 493 4.84 -28.59 -18.71
C ARG A 493 5.10 -29.55 -17.55
N LEU A 494 4.41 -29.37 -16.42
CA LEU A 494 4.74 -30.02 -15.16
C LEU A 494 3.79 -31.17 -14.80
N HIS A 495 2.53 -31.12 -15.25
CA HIS A 495 1.46 -32.01 -14.81
C HIS A 495 0.57 -32.50 -15.98
N PRO A 496 1.15 -33.09 -17.05
CA PRO A 496 0.40 -33.41 -18.26
C PRO A 496 -0.76 -34.40 -18.03
N GLN A 497 -0.61 -35.33 -17.07
CA GLN A 497 -1.71 -36.21 -16.68
C GLN A 497 -2.85 -35.46 -15.99
N ALA A 498 -2.53 -34.49 -15.11
CA ALA A 498 -3.55 -33.68 -14.46
C ALA A 498 -4.29 -32.79 -15.47
N MET A 499 -3.59 -32.27 -16.50
CA MET A 499 -4.24 -31.55 -17.60
C MET A 499 -5.23 -32.45 -18.36
N LYS A 500 -4.86 -33.71 -18.61
CA LYS A 500 -5.77 -34.67 -19.23
C LYS A 500 -6.96 -35.01 -18.36
N ASP A 501 -6.73 -35.25 -17.07
CA ASP A 501 -7.80 -35.54 -16.10
C ASP A 501 -8.75 -34.34 -15.95
N TYR A 502 -8.23 -33.11 -16.05
CA TYR A 502 -8.99 -31.86 -16.08
C TYR A 502 -9.94 -31.78 -17.29
N MET A 503 -9.44 -32.03 -18.51
CA MET A 503 -10.28 -32.08 -19.71
C MET A 503 -11.29 -33.23 -19.68
N LYS A 504 -10.88 -34.38 -19.14
CA LYS A 504 -11.75 -35.53 -18.95
C LYS A 504 -12.86 -35.23 -17.93
N TRP A 505 -12.60 -34.47 -16.87
CA TRP A 505 -13.63 -34.06 -15.93
C TRP A 505 -14.73 -33.24 -16.63
N MET A 506 -14.38 -32.29 -17.50
CA MET A 506 -15.37 -31.54 -18.29
C MET A 506 -16.20 -32.46 -19.18
N LYS A 507 -15.56 -33.42 -19.87
CA LYS A 507 -16.25 -34.43 -20.67
C LYS A 507 -17.22 -35.28 -19.83
N ASP A 508 -16.77 -35.74 -18.67
CA ASP A 508 -17.57 -36.58 -17.77
C ASP A 508 -18.77 -35.80 -17.18
N HIS A 509 -18.69 -34.45 -17.13
CA HIS A 509 -19.75 -33.55 -16.66
C HIS A 509 -20.46 -32.76 -17.79
N ALA A 510 -20.29 -33.19 -19.05
CA ALA A 510 -20.86 -32.46 -20.18
C ALA A 510 -22.40 -32.45 -20.15
N ASP A 511 -23.00 -33.60 -19.83
CA ASP A 511 -24.44 -33.81 -19.90
C ASP A 511 -25.18 -33.29 -18.66
N ASP A 512 -24.62 -33.45 -17.45
CA ASP A 512 -25.26 -33.04 -16.19
C ASP A 512 -25.16 -31.53 -15.95
N MET A 513 -24.06 -30.89 -16.33
CA MET A 513 -23.92 -29.42 -16.32
C MET A 513 -24.41 -28.76 -17.62
N ASN A 514 -24.83 -29.56 -18.61
CA ASN A 514 -25.25 -29.12 -19.95
C ASN A 514 -24.25 -28.14 -20.59
N ILE A 515 -22.97 -28.51 -20.60
CA ILE A 515 -21.87 -27.69 -21.10
C ILE A 515 -22.00 -27.54 -22.62
N LYS A 516 -22.25 -26.32 -23.10
CA LYS A 516 -22.46 -26.01 -24.53
C LYS A 516 -21.20 -25.63 -25.27
N LEU A 517 -20.21 -25.09 -24.56
CA LEU A 517 -18.97 -24.64 -25.16
C LEU A 517 -17.88 -24.58 -24.11
N ALA A 518 -16.64 -24.90 -24.50
CA ALA A 518 -15.45 -24.54 -23.73
C ALA A 518 -14.64 -23.44 -24.45
N ILE A 519 -14.11 -22.47 -23.71
CA ILE A 519 -13.35 -21.34 -24.26
C ILE A 519 -12.01 -21.25 -23.54
N SER A 520 -10.90 -21.38 -24.27
CA SER A 520 -9.56 -21.14 -23.72
C SER A 520 -9.19 -19.65 -23.75
N VAL A 521 -8.46 -19.20 -22.73
CA VAL A 521 -7.86 -17.85 -22.67
C VAL A 521 -6.37 -17.82 -23.08
N GLY A 522 -5.83 -18.91 -23.63
CA GLY A 522 -4.45 -18.95 -24.14
C GLY A 522 -3.45 -19.63 -23.22
N ASP A 523 -2.17 -19.51 -23.61
CA ASP A 523 -1.02 -20.17 -22.99
C ASP A 523 -1.28 -21.65 -22.70
N ILE A 524 -1.46 -22.39 -23.79
CA ILE A 524 -1.71 -23.83 -23.76
C ILE A 524 -0.45 -24.59 -23.33
N VAL A 525 0.73 -24.12 -23.74
CA VAL A 525 2.04 -24.68 -23.35
C VAL A 525 2.93 -23.59 -22.73
N ASP A 526 3.95 -23.99 -21.97
CA ASP A 526 4.91 -23.04 -21.36
C ASP A 526 6.10 -22.76 -22.29
N THR A 527 6.45 -23.70 -23.17
CA THR A 527 7.55 -23.55 -24.11
C THR A 527 7.08 -23.78 -25.55
N PRO A 528 7.03 -22.75 -26.41
CA PRO A 528 6.44 -22.86 -27.75
C PRO A 528 7.19 -23.84 -28.66
N SER A 529 8.46 -24.11 -28.39
CA SER A 529 9.28 -25.08 -29.13
C SER A 529 9.20 -26.52 -28.59
N SER A 530 8.51 -26.76 -27.47
CA SER A 530 8.47 -28.06 -26.79
C SER A 530 7.41 -28.98 -27.40
N THR A 531 7.82 -29.88 -28.29
CA THR A 531 6.90 -30.85 -28.91
C THR A 531 6.29 -31.84 -27.91
N THR A 532 6.91 -32.02 -26.73
CA THR A 532 6.37 -32.83 -25.64
C THR A 532 5.18 -32.16 -24.98
N GLU A 533 5.27 -30.87 -24.68
CA GLU A 533 4.15 -30.10 -24.11
C GLU A 533 2.99 -30.01 -25.10
N TRP A 534 3.27 -29.70 -26.36
CA TRP A 534 2.24 -29.68 -27.41
C TRP A 534 1.53 -31.02 -27.59
N ALA A 535 2.28 -32.13 -27.54
CA ALA A 535 1.68 -33.46 -27.62
C ALA A 535 0.80 -33.78 -26.40
N ALA A 536 1.22 -33.37 -25.20
CA ALA A 536 0.43 -33.55 -23.98
C ALA A 536 -0.85 -32.71 -24.02
N ALA A 537 -0.76 -31.43 -24.39
CA ALA A 537 -1.91 -30.56 -24.53
C ALA A 537 -2.90 -31.06 -25.58
N ALA A 538 -2.42 -31.46 -26.76
CA ALA A 538 -3.29 -32.02 -27.81
C ALA A 538 -3.98 -33.32 -27.38
N ASP A 539 -3.29 -34.21 -26.64
CA ASP A 539 -3.88 -35.42 -26.08
C ASP A 539 -4.92 -35.13 -24.97
N ALA A 540 -4.72 -34.06 -24.19
CA ALA A 540 -5.70 -33.61 -23.20
C ALA A 540 -6.95 -33.03 -23.85
N TYR A 541 -6.81 -32.06 -24.77
CA TYR A 541 -7.95 -31.46 -25.48
C TYR A 541 -8.75 -32.48 -26.32
N ALA A 542 -8.10 -33.53 -26.82
CA ALA A 542 -8.77 -34.61 -27.55
C ALA A 542 -9.80 -35.36 -26.70
N GLU A 543 -9.80 -35.23 -25.36
CA GLU A 543 -10.87 -35.79 -24.52
C GLU A 543 -12.24 -35.15 -24.79
N LEU A 544 -12.26 -33.89 -25.24
CA LEU A 544 -13.46 -33.11 -25.54
C LEU A 544 -14.01 -33.37 -26.96
N ASP A 545 -13.20 -33.95 -27.85
CA ASP A 545 -13.56 -34.15 -29.26
C ASP A 545 -14.89 -34.92 -29.42
N GLY A 546 -15.85 -34.31 -30.12
CA GLY A 546 -17.18 -34.89 -30.36
C GLY A 546 -18.10 -34.93 -29.13
N VAL A 547 -17.70 -34.31 -28.02
CA VAL A 547 -18.48 -34.22 -26.77
C VAL A 547 -18.83 -32.76 -26.46
N ILE A 548 -17.82 -31.91 -26.25
CA ILE A 548 -17.99 -30.46 -26.00
C ILE A 548 -17.25 -29.72 -27.11
N PRO A 549 -17.89 -28.84 -27.90
CA PRO A 549 -17.16 -27.98 -28.82
C PRO A 549 -16.29 -27.00 -28.03
N TYR A 550 -15.10 -26.68 -28.54
CA TYR A 550 -14.17 -25.81 -27.83
C TYR A 550 -13.49 -24.80 -28.74
N VAL A 551 -13.32 -23.58 -28.22
CA VAL A 551 -12.61 -22.48 -28.86
C VAL A 551 -11.19 -22.41 -28.31
N LEU A 552 -10.22 -22.58 -29.20
CA LEU A 552 -8.81 -22.45 -28.90
C LEU A 552 -8.34 -21.02 -29.15
N LEU A 553 -7.38 -20.61 -28.35
CA LEU A 553 -6.73 -19.32 -28.43
C LEU A 553 -5.26 -19.51 -28.07
N PRO A 554 -4.29 -18.91 -28.78
CA PRO A 554 -2.91 -18.94 -28.36
C PRO A 554 -2.52 -17.73 -27.51
N GLY A 555 -1.68 -17.97 -26.50
CA GLY A 555 -1.04 -16.92 -25.70
C GLY A 555 0.40 -16.61 -26.13
N ASN A 556 1.15 -15.85 -25.32
CA ASN A 556 2.53 -15.47 -25.65
C ASN A 556 3.52 -16.63 -25.52
N HIS A 557 3.19 -17.70 -24.80
CA HIS A 557 3.98 -18.93 -24.72
C HIS A 557 3.61 -19.95 -25.81
N ASP A 558 2.56 -19.69 -26.59
CA ASP A 558 2.15 -20.53 -27.74
C ASP A 558 2.75 -20.06 -29.08
N VAL A 559 3.49 -18.94 -29.06
CA VAL A 559 4.05 -18.27 -30.23
C VAL A 559 5.54 -18.01 -30.07
N ILE A 560 6.29 -18.12 -31.16
CA ILE A 560 7.66 -17.60 -31.21
C ILE A 560 7.61 -16.20 -31.82
N LEU A 561 7.85 -15.18 -31.00
CA LEU A 561 7.88 -13.77 -31.40
C LEU A 561 9.27 -13.33 -31.83
N ASN A 562 9.32 -12.43 -32.81
CA ASN A 562 10.53 -11.70 -33.18
C ASN A 562 10.17 -10.24 -33.43
N ASN A 563 10.46 -9.39 -32.45
CA ASN A 563 10.16 -7.96 -32.52
C ASN A 563 10.93 -7.24 -33.63
N ALA A 564 12.19 -7.59 -33.87
CA ALA A 564 13.00 -6.93 -34.88
C ALA A 564 12.54 -7.21 -36.32
N GLN A 565 11.81 -8.30 -36.55
CA GLN A 565 11.22 -8.63 -37.85
C GLN A 565 9.69 -8.49 -37.86
N LEU A 566 9.07 -8.13 -36.74
CA LEU A 566 7.61 -8.12 -36.53
C LEU A 566 6.94 -9.43 -36.98
N THR A 567 7.54 -10.57 -36.63
CA THR A 567 7.00 -11.89 -37.01
C THR A 567 6.48 -12.66 -35.82
N ARG A 568 5.30 -13.26 -36.00
CA ARG A 568 4.63 -14.20 -35.10
C ARG A 568 4.67 -15.59 -35.73
N ASN A 569 5.23 -16.59 -35.04
CA ASN A 569 5.37 -17.95 -35.58
C ASN A 569 4.57 -18.97 -34.75
N TYR A 570 3.41 -19.36 -35.29
CA TYR A 570 2.48 -20.36 -34.75
C TYR A 570 2.64 -21.75 -35.39
N THR A 571 3.84 -22.13 -35.84
CA THR A 571 4.03 -23.41 -36.57
C THR A 571 3.63 -24.62 -35.72
N ASN A 572 4.08 -24.70 -34.46
CA ASN A 572 3.73 -25.82 -33.59
C ASN A 572 2.25 -25.77 -33.18
N TYR A 573 1.72 -24.60 -32.80
CA TYR A 573 0.30 -24.42 -32.53
C TYR A 573 -0.57 -24.96 -33.67
N ASN A 574 -0.35 -24.53 -34.92
CA ASN A 574 -1.10 -25.02 -36.08
C ASN A 574 -0.77 -26.47 -36.49
N GLN A 575 0.34 -27.05 -36.03
CA GLN A 575 0.66 -28.47 -36.27
C GLN A 575 -0.19 -29.38 -35.37
N TYR A 576 -0.31 -29.03 -34.09
CA TYR A 576 -1.03 -29.82 -33.08
C TYR A 576 -2.50 -29.48 -33.01
N PHE A 577 -2.86 -28.24 -33.36
CA PHE A 577 -4.21 -27.75 -33.49
C PHE A 577 -4.51 -27.33 -34.95
N PRO A 578 -4.58 -28.28 -35.91
CA PRO A 578 -4.62 -27.95 -37.33
C PRO A 578 -5.98 -27.44 -37.80
N TYR A 579 -5.97 -26.36 -38.59
CA TYR A 579 -7.15 -25.80 -39.25
C TYR A 579 -8.02 -26.85 -39.95
N SER A 580 -7.42 -27.85 -40.60
CA SER A 580 -8.15 -28.91 -41.31
C SER A 580 -9.05 -29.77 -40.41
N LYS A 581 -8.76 -29.83 -39.10
CA LYS A 581 -9.61 -30.49 -38.10
C LYS A 581 -10.70 -29.52 -37.66
N TYR A 582 -10.30 -28.38 -37.09
CA TYR A 582 -11.22 -27.47 -36.40
C TYR A 582 -12.17 -26.71 -37.32
N SER A 583 -11.80 -26.47 -38.58
CA SER A 583 -12.71 -25.87 -39.57
C SER A 583 -13.89 -26.77 -39.96
N GLN A 584 -13.90 -28.03 -39.53
CA GLN A 584 -15.01 -28.97 -39.74
C GLN A 584 -15.97 -29.02 -38.54
N GLU A 585 -15.63 -28.37 -37.43
CA GLU A 585 -16.51 -28.35 -36.26
C GLU A 585 -17.78 -27.54 -36.58
N PRO A 586 -18.97 -27.99 -36.11
CA PRO A 586 -20.23 -27.31 -36.40
C PRO A 586 -20.27 -25.84 -35.97
N THR A 587 -19.48 -25.50 -34.94
CA THR A 587 -19.40 -24.14 -34.42
C THR A 587 -18.47 -23.25 -35.24
N PHE A 588 -17.62 -23.77 -36.11
CA PHE A 588 -16.60 -22.96 -36.79
C PHE A 588 -17.24 -21.98 -37.79
N GLY A 589 -17.02 -20.68 -37.59
CA GLY A 589 -17.51 -19.61 -38.47
C GLY A 589 -16.47 -19.18 -39.51
N GLY A 590 -15.21 -19.03 -39.10
CA GLY A 590 -14.12 -18.63 -39.98
C GLY A 590 -12.83 -18.23 -39.26
N ALA A 591 -11.84 -17.78 -40.03
CA ALA A 591 -10.53 -17.32 -39.54
C ALA A 591 -10.05 -16.08 -40.28
N PHE A 592 -9.17 -15.29 -39.66
CA PHE A 592 -8.52 -14.13 -40.29
C PHE A 592 -7.73 -14.53 -41.54
N ALA A 593 -7.02 -15.65 -41.46
CA ALA A 593 -6.28 -16.23 -42.57
C ALA A 593 -6.66 -17.72 -42.71
N GLU A 594 -7.08 -18.12 -43.91
CA GLU A 594 -7.41 -19.52 -44.19
C GLU A 594 -6.19 -20.43 -43.94
N GLY A 595 -6.40 -21.54 -43.22
CA GLY A 595 -5.34 -22.46 -42.84
C GLY A 595 -4.63 -22.12 -41.51
N LYS A 596 -5.07 -21.08 -40.81
CA LYS A 596 -4.51 -20.58 -39.55
C LYS A 596 -5.56 -20.56 -38.45
N MET A 597 -5.19 -20.95 -37.23
CA MET A 597 -6.08 -21.07 -36.07
C MET A 597 -5.86 -19.99 -35.01
N GLU A 598 -4.88 -19.10 -35.19
CA GLU A 598 -4.53 -18.05 -34.20
C GLU A 598 -5.60 -16.97 -34.03
N ASN A 599 -6.43 -16.72 -35.06
CA ASN A 599 -7.54 -15.76 -35.02
C ASN A 599 -8.77 -16.38 -35.68
N THR A 600 -9.80 -16.72 -34.90
CA THR A 600 -10.99 -17.46 -35.38
C THR A 600 -12.28 -16.94 -34.76
N TYR A 601 -13.42 -17.18 -35.42
CA TYR A 601 -14.73 -16.95 -34.82
C TYR A 601 -15.63 -18.19 -34.96
N HIS A 602 -16.52 -18.36 -33.98
CA HIS A 602 -17.36 -19.54 -33.82
C HIS A 602 -18.79 -19.15 -33.46
N PHE A 603 -19.78 -19.90 -33.95
CA PHE A 603 -21.19 -19.72 -33.69
C PHE A 603 -21.75 -20.87 -32.86
N PHE A 604 -22.61 -20.55 -31.90
CA PHE A 604 -23.32 -21.52 -31.09
C PHE A 604 -24.55 -20.87 -30.45
N ASN A 605 -25.45 -21.69 -29.92
CA ASN A 605 -26.69 -21.21 -29.31
C ASN A 605 -26.79 -21.68 -27.86
N ILE A 606 -27.32 -20.80 -27.01
CA ILE A 606 -27.78 -21.13 -25.66
C ILE A 606 -29.25 -20.74 -25.61
N GLY A 607 -30.13 -21.74 -25.49
CA GLY A 607 -31.57 -21.53 -25.67
C GLY A 607 -31.86 -20.88 -27.02
N ASP A 608 -32.60 -19.77 -26.97
CA ASP A 608 -32.98 -18.96 -28.13
C ASP A 608 -31.98 -17.84 -28.49
N VAL A 609 -30.88 -17.69 -27.75
CA VAL A 609 -29.88 -16.65 -27.99
C VAL A 609 -28.74 -17.22 -28.86
N GLU A 610 -28.49 -16.56 -29.99
CA GLU A 610 -27.38 -16.86 -30.89
C GLU A 610 -26.12 -16.10 -30.46
N TYR A 611 -25.01 -16.82 -30.31
CA TYR A 611 -23.73 -16.26 -29.89
C TYR A 611 -22.68 -16.39 -30.98
N MET A 612 -21.72 -15.46 -30.93
CA MET A 612 -20.45 -15.59 -31.63
C MET A 612 -19.30 -15.48 -30.62
N VAL A 613 -18.39 -16.44 -30.60
CA VAL A 613 -17.10 -16.29 -29.89
C VAL A 613 -16.05 -15.85 -30.89
N LEU A 614 -15.37 -14.74 -30.60
CA LEU A 614 -14.25 -14.24 -31.37
C LEU A 614 -12.94 -14.45 -30.58
N ALA A 615 -12.10 -15.36 -31.04
CA ALA A 615 -10.78 -15.63 -30.46
C ALA A 615 -9.71 -14.83 -31.22
N ILE A 616 -9.03 -13.93 -30.51
CA ILE A 616 -8.00 -13.02 -31.05
C ILE A 616 -6.66 -13.31 -30.36
N GLU A 617 -5.63 -13.60 -31.14
CA GLU A 617 -4.28 -13.96 -30.69
C GLU A 617 -3.68 -13.01 -29.65
N PHE A 618 -2.69 -13.47 -28.89
CA PHE A 618 -1.83 -12.58 -28.11
C PHE A 618 -1.19 -11.49 -28.99
N ALA A 619 -1.22 -10.25 -28.51
CA ALA A 619 -0.59 -9.10 -29.16
C ALA A 619 -1.08 -8.87 -30.60
N PRO A 620 -2.40 -8.69 -30.83
CA PRO A 620 -2.95 -8.50 -32.16
C PRO A 620 -2.48 -7.17 -32.76
N ASN A 621 -2.21 -7.15 -34.06
CA ASN A 621 -1.91 -5.91 -34.77
C ASN A 621 -3.18 -5.28 -35.37
N ASP A 622 -3.04 -4.08 -35.92
CA ASP A 622 -4.18 -3.31 -36.46
C ASP A 622 -4.95 -4.05 -37.55
N ALA A 623 -4.28 -4.90 -38.33
CA ALA A 623 -4.94 -5.68 -39.39
C ALA A 623 -5.89 -6.73 -38.81
N VAL A 624 -5.52 -7.34 -37.68
CA VAL A 624 -6.37 -8.28 -36.95
C VAL A 624 -7.55 -7.55 -36.31
N LEU A 625 -7.34 -6.38 -35.71
CA LEU A 625 -8.44 -5.58 -35.14
C LEU A 625 -9.39 -5.05 -36.21
N ALA A 626 -8.88 -4.66 -37.38
CA ALA A 626 -9.71 -4.25 -38.51
C ALA A 626 -10.60 -5.42 -39.00
N TRP A 627 -10.04 -6.62 -39.11
CA TRP A 627 -10.80 -7.83 -39.43
C TRP A 627 -11.84 -8.18 -38.35
N ALA A 628 -11.48 -8.10 -37.08
CA ALA A 628 -12.39 -8.33 -35.96
C ALA A 628 -13.60 -7.37 -36.03
N ASN A 629 -13.35 -6.09 -36.31
CA ASN A 629 -14.39 -5.09 -36.54
C ASN A 629 -15.34 -5.50 -37.68
N GLU A 630 -14.79 -5.94 -38.83
CA GLU A 630 -15.60 -6.39 -39.98
C GLU A 630 -16.45 -7.62 -39.64
N VAL A 631 -15.89 -8.60 -38.91
CA VAL A 631 -16.60 -9.82 -38.52
C VAL A 631 -17.74 -9.51 -37.56
N VAL A 632 -17.53 -8.70 -36.53
CA VAL A 632 -18.58 -8.33 -35.57
C VAL A 632 -19.68 -7.51 -36.24
N ALA A 633 -19.31 -6.52 -37.06
CA ALA A 633 -20.28 -5.70 -37.80
C ALA A 633 -21.12 -6.51 -38.80
N ALA A 634 -20.61 -7.63 -39.30
CA ALA A 634 -21.34 -8.54 -40.18
C ALA A 634 -22.31 -9.48 -39.45
N ASN A 635 -22.29 -9.53 -38.11
CA ASN A 635 -23.11 -10.42 -37.28
C ASN A 635 -23.88 -9.64 -36.18
N PRO A 636 -24.66 -8.59 -36.52
CA PRO A 636 -25.33 -7.72 -35.55
C PRO A 636 -26.42 -8.44 -34.73
N ASP A 637 -26.90 -9.59 -35.22
CA ASP A 637 -27.93 -10.42 -34.60
C ASP A 637 -27.42 -11.31 -33.46
N LYS A 638 -26.09 -11.43 -33.30
CA LYS A 638 -25.46 -12.37 -32.35
C LYS A 638 -24.82 -11.64 -31.19
N LYS A 639 -24.91 -12.21 -30.00
CA LYS A 639 -24.18 -11.74 -28.81
C LYS A 639 -22.73 -12.20 -28.89
N VAL A 640 -21.80 -11.27 -28.81
CA VAL A 640 -20.38 -11.53 -29.04
C VAL A 640 -19.65 -11.67 -27.72
N ILE A 641 -18.93 -12.79 -27.57
CA ILE A 641 -17.94 -13.04 -26.54
C ILE A 641 -16.57 -12.95 -27.19
N MET A 642 -15.74 -12.01 -26.76
CA MET A 642 -14.36 -11.94 -27.20
C MET A 642 -13.46 -12.72 -26.23
N SER A 643 -12.59 -13.58 -26.73
CA SER A 643 -11.50 -14.19 -25.95
C SER A 643 -10.16 -13.74 -26.52
N THR A 644 -9.28 -13.22 -25.67
CA THR A 644 -7.90 -12.87 -26.04
C THR A 644 -6.96 -13.12 -24.87
N HIS A 645 -5.70 -13.41 -25.12
CA HIS A 645 -4.82 -13.84 -24.04
C HIS A 645 -4.54 -12.69 -23.06
N THR A 646 -4.44 -11.46 -23.55
CA THR A 646 -3.98 -10.30 -22.78
C THR A 646 -4.94 -9.13 -22.99
N TYR A 647 -5.53 -8.62 -21.92
CA TYR A 647 -6.51 -7.53 -22.01
C TYR A 647 -6.64 -6.74 -20.69
N MET A 648 -6.89 -7.43 -19.58
CA MET A 648 -7.03 -6.82 -18.24
C MET A 648 -5.82 -7.07 -17.37
N TYR A 649 -5.52 -6.11 -16.50
CA TYR A 649 -4.56 -6.26 -15.41
C TYR A 649 -5.26 -6.62 -14.09
N HIS A 650 -4.51 -7.08 -13.08
CA HIS A 650 -5.10 -7.59 -11.84
C HIS A 650 -5.77 -6.50 -10.97
N ASN A 651 -5.56 -5.22 -11.28
CA ASN A 651 -6.25 -4.07 -10.67
C ASN A 651 -7.59 -3.75 -11.36
N GLY A 652 -7.96 -4.48 -12.42
CA GLY A 652 -9.16 -4.28 -13.21
C GLY A 652 -9.00 -3.33 -14.39
N GLU A 653 -7.87 -2.64 -14.52
CA GLU A 653 -7.62 -1.74 -15.65
C GLU A 653 -7.38 -2.53 -16.95
N GLN A 654 -7.73 -1.94 -18.09
CA GLN A 654 -7.23 -2.46 -19.36
C GLN A 654 -5.71 -2.24 -19.42
N ILE A 655 -4.97 -3.28 -19.82
CA ILE A 655 -3.51 -3.22 -19.89
C ILE A 655 -3.08 -2.13 -20.88
N SER A 656 -2.16 -1.28 -20.41
CA SER A 656 -1.53 -0.19 -21.14
C SER A 656 -0.01 -0.24 -20.93
N THR A 657 0.73 0.71 -21.49
CA THR A 657 2.20 0.81 -21.30
C THR A 657 2.63 1.14 -19.86
N ASP A 658 1.70 1.53 -18.99
CA ASP A 658 1.99 1.81 -17.57
C ASP A 658 2.03 0.54 -16.71
N HIS A 659 1.56 -0.58 -17.25
CA HIS A 659 1.51 -1.87 -16.61
C HIS A 659 2.75 -2.72 -16.93
N HIS A 660 2.95 -3.81 -16.19
CA HIS A 660 3.93 -4.83 -16.56
C HIS A 660 3.33 -5.82 -17.56
N HIS A 661 4.19 -6.51 -18.31
CA HIS A 661 3.78 -7.56 -19.24
C HIS A 661 2.80 -7.08 -20.35
N TYR A 662 2.81 -5.80 -20.68
CA TYR A 662 1.94 -5.28 -21.75
C TYR A 662 2.38 -5.78 -23.14
N PRO A 663 1.45 -6.05 -24.07
CA PRO A 663 1.75 -6.69 -25.36
C PRO A 663 2.82 -6.00 -26.20
N SER A 664 2.77 -4.67 -26.28
CA SER A 664 3.71 -3.89 -27.10
C SER A 664 5.15 -3.88 -26.57
N SER A 665 5.39 -4.38 -25.34
CA SER A 665 6.74 -4.68 -24.83
C SER A 665 7.36 -5.92 -25.47
N TYR A 666 6.53 -6.88 -25.91
CA TYR A 666 6.96 -8.12 -26.56
C TYR A 666 7.14 -7.94 -28.07
N ILE A 667 6.22 -7.24 -28.73
CA ILE A 667 6.26 -6.96 -30.17
C ILE A 667 5.63 -5.61 -30.47
N SER A 668 6.35 -4.74 -31.17
CA SER A 668 6.07 -3.30 -31.22
C SER A 668 4.89 -2.87 -32.12
N ASP A 669 4.33 -3.78 -32.92
CA ASP A 669 3.11 -3.57 -33.72
C ASP A 669 1.84 -4.11 -33.02
N ALA A 670 1.94 -4.44 -31.72
CA ALA A 670 0.83 -4.95 -30.94
C ALA A 670 -0.07 -3.84 -30.41
N ASN A 671 -1.37 -4.12 -30.39
CA ASN A 671 -2.36 -3.40 -29.62
C ASN A 671 -2.42 -3.97 -28.19
N ASN A 672 -2.42 -3.09 -27.20
CA ASN A 672 -2.61 -3.44 -25.79
C ASN A 672 -4.13 -3.47 -25.47
N GLY A 673 -4.49 -3.77 -24.21
CA GLY A 673 -5.90 -3.89 -23.81
C GLY A 673 -6.69 -2.59 -23.98
N ASP A 674 -6.06 -1.46 -23.69
CA ASP A 674 -6.65 -0.12 -23.87
C ASP A 674 -6.85 0.23 -25.35
N ASP A 675 -5.89 -0.11 -26.21
CA ASP A 675 -6.02 0.01 -27.67
C ASP A 675 -7.20 -0.83 -28.18
N MET A 676 -7.29 -2.10 -27.76
CA MET A 676 -8.38 -3.00 -28.14
C MET A 676 -9.75 -2.52 -27.65
N TRP A 677 -9.84 -1.97 -26.43
CA TRP A 677 -11.05 -1.34 -25.92
C TRP A 677 -11.48 -0.17 -26.82
N ASN A 678 -10.54 0.74 -27.09
CA ASN A 678 -10.81 1.98 -27.80
C ASN A 678 -11.09 1.78 -29.29
N GLU A 679 -10.41 0.84 -29.93
CA GLU A 679 -10.44 0.66 -31.37
C GLU A 679 -11.44 -0.39 -31.85
N PHE A 680 -11.86 -1.29 -30.95
CA PHE A 680 -12.72 -2.42 -31.29
C PHE A 680 -13.86 -2.58 -30.28
N VAL A 681 -13.60 -3.00 -29.04
CA VAL A 681 -14.65 -3.52 -28.14
C VAL A 681 -15.78 -2.52 -27.90
N LYS A 682 -15.45 -1.26 -27.55
CA LYS A 682 -16.48 -0.27 -27.20
C LYS A 682 -17.31 0.22 -28.39
N LYS A 683 -16.92 -0.13 -29.63
CA LYS A 683 -17.58 0.32 -30.87
C LYS A 683 -18.70 -0.58 -31.34
N HIS A 684 -18.94 -1.71 -30.68
CA HIS A 684 -19.96 -2.68 -31.09
C HIS A 684 -20.98 -2.88 -29.97
N ASP A 685 -22.25 -2.68 -30.30
CA ASP A 685 -23.38 -2.81 -29.38
C ASP A 685 -23.66 -4.26 -28.94
N ASN A 686 -23.26 -5.21 -29.77
CA ASN A 686 -23.50 -6.63 -29.59
C ASN A 686 -22.35 -7.38 -28.90
N ILE A 687 -21.23 -6.74 -28.57
CA ILE A 687 -20.21 -7.31 -27.67
C ILE A 687 -20.69 -7.18 -26.22
N VAL A 688 -20.78 -8.31 -25.53
CA VAL A 688 -21.33 -8.39 -24.15
C VAL A 688 -20.29 -8.85 -23.13
N LEU A 689 -19.25 -9.55 -23.57
CA LEU A 689 -18.24 -10.13 -22.68
C LEU A 689 -16.86 -10.18 -23.34
N VAL A 690 -15.83 -9.80 -22.58
CA VAL A 690 -14.42 -10.06 -22.90
C VAL A 690 -13.83 -11.01 -21.84
N LEU A 691 -13.17 -12.07 -22.30
CA LEU A 691 -12.44 -13.05 -21.49
C LEU A 691 -10.94 -12.92 -21.77
N SER A 692 -10.13 -12.92 -20.71
CA SER A 692 -8.67 -12.81 -20.83
C SER A 692 -7.88 -13.57 -19.79
N GLY A 693 -6.59 -13.80 -20.07
CA GLY A 693 -5.60 -14.40 -19.18
C GLY A 693 -4.36 -13.50 -19.06
N HIS A 694 -3.17 -14.09 -19.20
CA HIS A 694 -1.83 -13.48 -19.23
C HIS A 694 -1.33 -12.90 -17.90
N ILE A 695 -2.21 -12.25 -17.14
CA ILE A 695 -1.89 -11.66 -15.84
C ILE A 695 -2.39 -12.59 -14.75
N GLY A 696 -1.54 -13.50 -14.30
CA GLY A 696 -1.89 -14.41 -13.23
C GLY A 696 -2.40 -13.69 -11.98
N HIS A 697 -3.53 -14.15 -11.46
CA HIS A 697 -4.13 -13.70 -10.21
C HIS A 697 -5.00 -14.83 -9.63
N PRO A 698 -4.95 -15.16 -8.33
CA PRO A 698 -5.69 -16.32 -7.81
C PRO A 698 -7.22 -16.15 -7.89
N ASP A 699 -7.69 -14.89 -7.92
CA ASP A 699 -9.09 -14.52 -8.00
C ASP A 699 -9.46 -14.07 -9.41
N LEU A 700 -10.75 -14.17 -9.74
CA LEU A 700 -11.27 -13.57 -10.96
C LEU A 700 -11.27 -12.05 -10.81
N VAL A 701 -10.83 -11.32 -11.84
CA VAL A 701 -10.93 -9.85 -11.87
C VAL A 701 -12.00 -9.47 -12.87
N VAL A 702 -13.00 -8.72 -12.40
CA VAL A 702 -14.21 -8.42 -13.16
C VAL A 702 -14.41 -6.92 -13.24
N LYS A 703 -14.71 -6.42 -14.44
CA LYS A 703 -15.04 -5.01 -14.68
C LYS A 703 -16.24 -4.88 -15.61
N LYS A 704 -16.97 -3.78 -15.44
CA LYS A 704 -18.05 -3.35 -16.33
C LYS A 704 -17.66 -2.00 -16.91
N ASP A 705 -17.68 -1.87 -18.23
CA ASP A 705 -17.53 -0.58 -18.90
C ASP A 705 -18.68 -0.37 -19.90
N LEU A 706 -19.00 0.90 -20.16
CA LEU A 706 -20.03 1.33 -21.09
C LEU A 706 -19.44 1.47 -22.50
N GLY A 707 -20.02 0.77 -23.47
CA GLY A 707 -19.74 0.95 -24.90
C GLY A 707 -20.35 2.22 -25.47
N GLU A 708 -19.91 2.63 -26.66
CA GLU A 708 -20.38 3.84 -27.36
C GLU A 708 -21.87 3.79 -27.74
N HIS A 709 -22.47 2.60 -27.73
CA HIS A 709 -23.89 2.38 -28.00
C HIS A 709 -24.75 2.24 -26.74
N GLY A 710 -24.19 2.52 -25.56
CA GLY A 710 -24.88 2.37 -24.28
C GLY A 710 -24.98 0.92 -23.78
N ASN A 711 -24.38 -0.04 -24.49
CA ASN A 711 -24.28 -1.42 -24.03
C ASN A 711 -23.25 -1.55 -22.91
N ILE A 712 -23.54 -2.40 -21.92
CA ILE A 712 -22.57 -2.76 -20.89
C ILE A 712 -21.75 -3.96 -21.37
N VAL A 713 -20.43 -3.83 -21.32
CA VAL A 713 -19.50 -4.91 -21.62
C VAL A 713 -18.90 -5.42 -20.31
N GLN A 714 -19.19 -6.69 -19.98
CA GLN A 714 -18.48 -7.40 -18.92
C GLN A 714 -17.07 -7.73 -19.39
N GLN A 715 -16.09 -7.63 -18.52
CA GLN A 715 -14.69 -7.98 -18.81
C GLN A 715 -14.18 -8.82 -17.65
N VAL A 716 -13.58 -9.98 -17.95
CA VAL A 716 -13.10 -10.92 -16.95
C VAL A 716 -11.67 -11.37 -17.27
N LEU A 717 -10.79 -11.23 -16.26
CA LEU A 717 -9.49 -11.88 -16.20
C LEU A 717 -9.64 -13.20 -15.44
N ALA A 718 -9.31 -14.31 -16.10
CA ALA A 718 -9.38 -15.66 -15.57
C ALA A 718 -8.03 -16.37 -15.75
N ASP A 719 -7.06 -16.05 -14.90
CA ASP A 719 -5.69 -16.57 -15.00
C ASP A 719 -5.18 -17.19 -13.68
N ALA A 720 -5.20 -18.52 -13.63
CA ALA A 720 -4.76 -19.29 -12.48
C ALA A 720 -3.28 -19.73 -12.55
N GLN A 721 -2.47 -19.25 -13.52
CA GLN A 721 -1.15 -19.84 -13.84
C GLN A 721 -0.21 -19.91 -12.63
N TYR A 722 -0.35 -18.97 -11.68
CA TYR A 722 0.50 -18.82 -10.51
C TYR A 722 -0.06 -19.41 -9.21
N MET A 723 -1.24 -20.01 -9.25
CA MET A 723 -1.81 -20.70 -8.09
C MET A 723 -1.04 -21.98 -7.78
N ASP A 724 -0.78 -22.21 -6.49
CA ASP A 724 -0.07 -23.40 -6.02
C ASP A 724 -1.03 -24.37 -5.29
N PRO A 725 -0.94 -25.68 -5.53
CA PRO A 725 -0.06 -26.33 -6.52
C PRO A 725 -0.51 -26.06 -7.98
N ARG A 726 0.43 -26.14 -8.94
CA ARG A 726 0.23 -25.78 -10.37
C ARG A 726 -0.66 -26.74 -11.17
N ASP A 727 -1.40 -27.59 -10.50
CA ASP A 727 -2.25 -28.64 -11.07
C ASP A 727 -3.66 -28.65 -10.47
N LEU A 728 -4.11 -27.52 -9.92
CA LEU A 728 -5.45 -27.38 -9.33
C LEU A 728 -6.60 -27.63 -10.32
N GLY A 729 -6.35 -27.52 -11.64
CA GLY A 729 -7.39 -27.65 -12.66
C GLY A 729 -8.49 -26.62 -12.44
N MET A 730 -8.11 -25.34 -12.32
CA MET A 730 -9.05 -24.24 -12.14
C MET A 730 -9.91 -24.07 -13.39
N ILE A 731 -11.20 -23.77 -13.21
CA ILE A 731 -12.15 -23.54 -14.29
C ILE A 731 -13.18 -22.50 -13.85
N MET A 732 -13.50 -21.58 -14.75
CA MET A 732 -14.64 -20.68 -14.57
C MET A 732 -15.84 -21.27 -15.30
N LEU A 733 -16.88 -21.61 -14.54
CA LEU A 733 -18.16 -22.07 -15.06
C LEU A 733 -19.10 -20.88 -15.11
N MET A 734 -19.63 -20.60 -16.29
CA MET A 734 -20.65 -19.59 -16.52
C MET A 734 -21.98 -20.31 -16.76
N THR A 735 -22.87 -20.25 -15.80
CA THR A 735 -24.17 -20.90 -15.81
C THR A 735 -25.25 -19.92 -16.29
N PHE A 736 -25.94 -20.30 -17.36
CA PHE A 736 -26.99 -19.53 -18.00
C PHE A 736 -28.34 -20.14 -17.70
N LYS A 737 -29.33 -19.26 -17.50
CA LYS A 737 -30.73 -19.63 -17.35
C LYS A 737 -31.55 -19.12 -18.52
N GLU A 738 -32.42 -19.95 -19.05
CA GLU A 738 -33.26 -19.61 -20.19
C GLU A 738 -34.14 -18.39 -19.86
N GLY A 739 -34.17 -17.38 -20.74
CA GLY A 739 -34.91 -16.14 -20.55
C GLY A 739 -34.31 -15.15 -19.55
N SER A 740 -33.11 -15.42 -19.01
CA SER A 740 -32.41 -14.53 -18.08
C SER A 740 -31.23 -13.82 -18.75
N ASP A 741 -31.03 -12.54 -18.42
CA ASP A 741 -29.82 -11.80 -18.78
C ASP A 741 -28.69 -11.98 -17.77
N ASN A 742 -29.00 -12.52 -16.59
CA ASN A 742 -28.02 -12.88 -15.57
C ASN A 742 -27.38 -14.23 -15.86
N VAL A 743 -26.06 -14.25 -15.69
CA VAL A 743 -25.19 -15.42 -15.81
C VAL A 743 -24.45 -15.58 -14.49
N ASP A 744 -24.60 -16.73 -13.86
CA ASP A 744 -23.92 -17.05 -12.61
C ASP A 744 -22.52 -17.60 -12.89
N VAL A 745 -21.54 -17.16 -12.11
CA VAL A 745 -20.14 -17.53 -12.26
C VAL A 745 -19.69 -18.34 -11.05
N ASN A 746 -19.11 -19.51 -11.31
CA ASN A 746 -18.42 -20.33 -10.33
C ASN A 746 -16.95 -20.51 -10.71
N TRP A 747 -16.04 -20.34 -9.75
CA TRP A 747 -14.58 -20.49 -9.89
C TRP A 747 -14.16 -21.71 -9.09
N TYR A 748 -13.80 -22.76 -9.81
CA TYR A 748 -13.80 -24.12 -9.27
C TYR A 748 -12.48 -24.84 -9.53
N SER A 749 -12.01 -25.61 -8.55
CA SER A 749 -10.87 -26.51 -8.71
C SER A 749 -11.35 -27.94 -8.93
N VAL A 750 -11.08 -28.48 -10.12
CA VAL A 750 -11.36 -29.89 -10.44
C VAL A 750 -10.56 -30.84 -9.54
N LYS A 751 -9.32 -30.48 -9.21
CA LYS A 751 -8.46 -31.31 -8.36
C LYS A 751 -8.97 -31.41 -6.92
N ASN A 752 -9.42 -30.29 -6.36
CA ASN A 752 -9.86 -30.23 -4.97
C ASN A 752 -11.33 -30.61 -4.79
N ASP A 753 -12.13 -30.58 -5.86
CA ASP A 753 -13.59 -30.73 -5.80
C ASP A 753 -14.22 -29.65 -4.91
N GLN A 754 -13.79 -28.39 -5.10
CA GLN A 754 -14.15 -27.25 -4.27
C GLN A 754 -14.19 -25.94 -5.06
N LEU A 755 -15.09 -25.03 -4.67
CA LEU A 755 -15.12 -23.65 -5.15
C LEU A 755 -14.03 -22.82 -4.45
N PHE A 756 -13.46 -21.84 -5.14
CA PHE A 756 -12.38 -21.00 -4.61
C PHE A 756 -12.88 -19.59 -4.27
N ARG A 757 -13.04 -19.33 -2.97
CA ARG A 757 -13.45 -18.08 -2.31
C ARG A 757 -14.81 -17.53 -2.74
N ALA A 758 -15.61 -17.13 -1.75
CA ALA A 758 -16.97 -16.63 -1.97
C ALA A 758 -17.04 -15.46 -2.96
N LYS A 759 -16.05 -14.56 -2.96
CA LYS A 759 -16.02 -13.40 -3.87
C LYS A 759 -15.92 -13.75 -5.35
N ASN A 760 -15.39 -14.93 -5.68
CA ASN A 760 -15.31 -15.38 -7.08
C ASN A 760 -16.62 -16.04 -7.52
N GLN A 761 -17.63 -16.13 -6.64
CA GLN A 761 -18.96 -16.68 -6.95
C GLN A 761 -19.96 -15.53 -7.00
N PHE A 762 -20.28 -15.09 -8.21
CA PHE A 762 -21.05 -13.87 -8.46
C PHE A 762 -21.93 -14.03 -9.71
N SER A 763 -22.91 -13.15 -9.86
CA SER A 763 -23.73 -13.07 -11.07
C SER A 763 -23.32 -11.84 -11.89
N MET A 764 -23.26 -11.99 -13.21
CA MET A 764 -23.05 -10.91 -14.15
C MET A 764 -24.22 -10.79 -15.13
N GLU A 765 -24.60 -9.56 -15.46
CA GLU A 765 -25.68 -9.27 -16.41
C GLU A 765 -25.07 -9.02 -17.79
N LEU A 766 -25.47 -9.83 -18.78
CA LEU A 766 -24.93 -9.81 -20.15
C LEU A 766 -25.89 -9.19 -21.18
N ASN A 767 -27.07 -8.70 -20.79
CA ASN A 767 -28.04 -8.09 -21.71
C ASN A 767 -28.33 -8.98 -22.95
N LEU A 768 -28.68 -10.24 -22.72
CA LEU A 768 -28.76 -11.30 -23.73
C LEU A 768 -30.04 -11.21 -24.55
N HIS A 769 -31.14 -10.83 -23.91
CA HIS A 769 -32.45 -10.74 -24.53
C HIS A 769 -32.70 -9.29 -24.93
N SER A 770 -32.91 -9.07 -26.23
CA SER A 770 -33.52 -7.81 -26.65
C SER A 770 -34.93 -7.78 -26.09
N GLY A 771 -35.24 -6.81 -25.26
CA GLY A 771 -36.61 -6.55 -24.89
C GLY A 771 -37.44 -6.43 -26.18
N THR A 772 -38.46 -7.28 -26.31
CA THR A 772 -39.74 -6.67 -26.63
C THR A 772 -39.91 -5.66 -25.52
N PRO A 773 -39.94 -4.34 -25.78
CA PRO A 773 -40.34 -3.43 -24.72
C PRO A 773 -41.68 -3.95 -24.26
N GLY A 774 -41.83 -4.35 -22.99
CA GLY A 774 -43.15 -4.60 -22.44
C GLY A 774 -43.95 -3.33 -22.72
N GLU A 775 -44.89 -3.41 -23.67
CA GLU A 775 -45.67 -2.28 -24.20
C GLU A 775 -45.02 -0.90 -23.98
N GLY A 776 -43.90 -0.61 -24.67
CA GLY A 776 -43.18 0.64 -24.38
C GLY A 776 -41.87 0.85 -25.14
N GLY A 777 -41.90 0.88 -26.48
CA GLY A 777 -40.82 1.48 -27.26
C GLY A 777 -41.28 1.73 -28.71
N PRO A 778 -40.86 2.81 -29.38
CA PRO A 778 -39.67 3.63 -29.10
C PRO A 778 -40.03 5.06 -28.64
N ASP A 779 -39.02 5.79 -28.18
CA ASP A 779 -39.00 7.26 -28.06
C ASP A 779 -39.62 7.89 -26.82
N GLU A 780 -39.29 7.40 -25.63
CA GLU A 780 -39.10 8.33 -24.51
C GLU A 780 -37.79 8.02 -23.77
N GLU A 781 -36.66 8.33 -24.40
CA GLU A 781 -35.37 8.38 -23.69
C GLU A 781 -35.51 9.33 -22.50
N ILE A 782 -35.39 8.79 -21.29
CA ILE A 782 -35.30 9.59 -20.08
C ILE A 782 -33.96 10.31 -20.17
N ARG A 783 -34.02 11.63 -20.29
CA ARG A 783 -32.85 12.48 -20.47
C ARG A 783 -32.66 13.36 -19.25
N LEU A 784 -31.46 13.30 -18.67
CA LEU A 784 -30.99 14.23 -17.68
C LEU A 784 -30.13 15.28 -18.38
N SER A 785 -30.54 16.54 -18.31
CA SER A 785 -29.81 17.65 -18.90
C SER A 785 -29.56 18.74 -17.87
N ALA A 786 -28.46 19.44 -18.07
CA ALA A 786 -28.21 20.72 -17.44
C ALA A 786 -28.25 21.82 -18.51
N ALA A 787 -28.62 23.05 -18.12
CA ALA A 787 -28.66 24.16 -19.06
C ALA A 787 -27.28 24.82 -19.21
N ASP A 788 -26.88 25.12 -20.45
CA ASP A 788 -25.74 25.98 -20.75
C ASP A 788 -25.87 27.32 -20.00
N GLN A 789 -24.76 27.78 -19.43
CA GLN A 789 -24.73 29.08 -18.74
C GLN A 789 -23.51 29.89 -19.10
N SER A 790 -23.69 31.21 -19.11
CA SER A 790 -22.60 32.18 -19.19
C SER A 790 -22.62 33.06 -17.95
N VAL A 791 -21.54 33.00 -17.18
CA VAL A 791 -21.45 33.56 -15.82
C VAL A 791 -20.18 34.40 -15.68
N ASN A 792 -20.21 35.42 -14.82
CA ASN A 792 -19.03 36.25 -14.60
C ASN A 792 -18.09 35.59 -13.58
N LYS A 793 -16.77 35.81 -13.71
CA LYS A 793 -15.80 35.37 -12.68
C LYS A 793 -16.22 35.84 -11.28
N GLY A 794 -16.09 34.98 -10.28
CA GLY A 794 -16.45 35.25 -8.88
C GLY A 794 -17.95 35.15 -8.54
N SER A 795 -18.83 34.99 -9.53
CA SER A 795 -20.27 34.89 -9.29
C SER A 795 -20.70 33.50 -8.79
N VAL A 796 -21.76 33.47 -7.97
CA VAL A 796 -22.47 32.24 -7.61
C VAL A 796 -23.66 32.09 -8.54
N PHE A 797 -23.86 30.89 -9.07
CA PHE A 797 -24.93 30.58 -10.01
C PHE A 797 -25.43 29.15 -9.79
N THR A 798 -26.67 28.89 -10.19
CA THR A 798 -27.31 27.58 -10.02
C THR A 798 -27.64 27.00 -11.38
N VAL A 799 -27.24 25.75 -11.59
CA VAL A 799 -27.51 24.94 -12.76
C VAL A 799 -28.66 23.98 -12.43
N PRO A 800 -29.86 24.19 -12.99
CA PRO A 800 -30.97 23.26 -12.79
C PRO A 800 -30.70 21.97 -13.56
N VAL A 801 -30.74 20.85 -12.87
CA VAL A 801 -30.68 19.51 -13.45
C VAL A 801 -32.11 19.10 -13.77
N THR A 802 -32.41 18.95 -15.05
CA THR A 802 -33.76 18.71 -15.57
C THR A 802 -33.85 17.30 -16.11
N ILE A 803 -34.93 16.60 -15.75
CA ILE A 803 -35.27 15.32 -16.34
C ILE A 803 -36.44 15.51 -17.31
N GLU A 804 -36.33 14.94 -18.50
CA GLU A 804 -37.43 14.81 -19.44
C GLU A 804 -37.91 13.37 -19.47
N LYS A 805 -39.22 13.17 -19.66
CA LYS A 805 -39.82 11.85 -19.91
C LYS A 805 -39.68 10.84 -18.76
N GLY A 806 -39.58 11.36 -17.53
CA GLY A 806 -39.30 10.59 -16.32
C GLY A 806 -40.53 10.21 -15.48
N ALA A 807 -41.77 10.18 -16.02
CA ALA A 807 -42.98 10.09 -15.19
C ALA A 807 -43.04 8.91 -14.21
N LYS A 808 -42.33 7.81 -14.52
CA LYS A 808 -42.28 6.58 -13.70
C LYS A 808 -41.14 6.57 -12.68
N LEU A 809 -40.24 7.55 -12.70
CA LEU A 809 -39.10 7.58 -11.79
C LEU A 809 -39.54 7.90 -10.38
N VAL A 810 -39.09 7.06 -9.46
CA VAL A 810 -39.19 7.24 -8.00
C VAL A 810 -37.82 7.54 -7.40
N GLY A 811 -36.74 7.55 -8.19
CA GLY A 811 -35.42 7.89 -7.70
C GLY A 811 -34.40 8.07 -8.80
N LEU A 812 -33.24 8.58 -8.42
CA LEU A 812 -32.13 8.90 -9.32
C LEU A 812 -30.81 8.79 -8.56
N GLU A 813 -29.82 8.17 -9.18
CA GLU A 813 -28.44 8.24 -8.68
C GLU A 813 -27.41 8.32 -9.82
N GLY A 814 -26.23 8.86 -9.52
CA GLY A 814 -25.16 9.05 -10.48
C GLY A 814 -24.02 9.93 -9.95
N ILE A 815 -23.19 10.43 -10.88
CA ILE A 815 -22.05 11.31 -10.58
C ILE A 815 -22.15 12.55 -11.47
N LEU A 816 -22.03 13.73 -10.87
CA LEU A 816 -21.83 15.00 -11.59
C LEU A 816 -20.33 15.30 -11.62
N ASN A 817 -19.76 15.55 -12.80
CA ASN A 817 -18.38 16.01 -12.95
C ASN A 817 -18.36 17.49 -13.34
N TYR A 818 -17.35 18.22 -12.86
CA TYR A 818 -17.07 19.61 -13.20
C TYR A 818 -15.57 19.91 -13.09
N ASP A 819 -15.08 20.94 -13.76
CA ASP A 819 -13.68 21.36 -13.64
C ASP A 819 -13.46 22.18 -12.35
N SER A 820 -12.89 21.54 -11.34
CA SER A 820 -12.57 22.17 -10.05
C SER A 820 -11.46 23.23 -10.12
N SER A 821 -10.75 23.34 -11.26
CA SER A 821 -9.82 24.46 -11.49
C SER A 821 -10.55 25.75 -11.90
N LEU A 822 -11.80 25.65 -12.35
CA LEU A 822 -12.62 26.77 -12.84
C LEU A 822 -13.85 27.06 -11.98
N LEU A 823 -14.44 26.03 -11.38
CA LEU A 823 -15.66 26.10 -10.56
C LEU A 823 -15.43 25.51 -9.17
N GLU A 824 -16.21 25.97 -8.19
CA GLU A 824 -16.31 25.42 -6.85
C GLU A 824 -17.78 25.07 -6.59
N LEU A 825 -18.08 23.82 -6.22
CA LEU A 825 -19.46 23.45 -5.85
C LEU A 825 -19.82 24.05 -4.50
N GLU A 826 -20.94 24.74 -4.43
CA GLU A 826 -21.50 25.32 -3.19
C GLU A 826 -22.56 24.41 -2.58
N SER A 827 -23.45 23.84 -3.41
CA SER A 827 -24.44 22.86 -2.95
C SER A 827 -24.98 22.01 -4.10
N PHE A 828 -25.48 20.83 -3.77
CA PHE A 828 -26.29 20.00 -4.66
C PHE A 828 -27.55 19.58 -3.91
N GLU A 829 -28.70 20.09 -4.33
CA GLU A 829 -29.98 19.89 -3.62
C GLU A 829 -31.00 19.23 -4.53
N PHE A 830 -31.55 18.08 -4.11
CA PHE A 830 -32.69 17.49 -4.81
C PHE A 830 -33.94 18.36 -4.65
N ALA A 831 -34.64 18.60 -5.76
CA ALA A 831 -35.85 19.41 -5.81
C ALA A 831 -37.13 18.58 -5.66
N VAL A 832 -37.09 17.29 -6.02
CA VAL A 832 -38.27 16.40 -6.06
C VAL A 832 -38.06 15.04 -5.37
N PHE A 833 -36.83 14.55 -5.27
CA PHE A 833 -36.50 13.31 -4.56
C PHE A 833 -36.13 13.61 -3.11
N ASP A 834 -36.53 12.74 -2.17
CA ASP A 834 -36.10 12.91 -0.78
C ASP A 834 -34.60 12.56 -0.68
N SER A 835 -33.84 13.44 -0.02
CA SER A 835 -32.40 13.26 0.14
C SER A 835 -32.10 12.12 1.12
N THR A 836 -31.81 10.93 0.62
CA THR A 836 -31.23 9.84 1.42
C THR A 836 -29.72 9.76 1.21
N ASN A 837 -28.95 10.47 2.04
CA ASN A 837 -27.60 10.12 2.50
C ASN A 837 -26.52 9.65 1.48
N ALA A 838 -26.32 10.32 0.34
CA ALA A 838 -24.99 10.29 -0.32
C ALA A 838 -24.84 11.44 -1.31
N VAL A 839 -24.28 12.57 -0.84
CA VAL A 839 -23.52 13.46 -1.73
C VAL A 839 -22.07 13.34 -1.30
N ASN A 840 -21.23 12.66 -2.11
CA ASN A 840 -19.79 12.59 -1.87
C ASN A 840 -19.11 13.65 -2.73
N ASP A 841 -18.60 14.71 -2.10
CA ASP A 841 -17.89 15.83 -2.73
C ASP A 841 -16.37 15.78 -2.49
N GLU A 842 -15.85 14.72 -1.85
CA GLU A 842 -14.45 14.62 -1.41
C GLU A 842 -13.44 14.52 -2.56
N THR A 843 -13.92 14.28 -3.79
CA THR A 843 -13.08 14.31 -5.00
C THR A 843 -13.26 15.65 -5.72
N PRO A 844 -12.25 16.54 -5.74
CA PRO A 844 -12.35 17.82 -6.42
C PRO A 844 -12.82 17.65 -7.87
N GLY A 845 -13.97 18.27 -8.20
CA GLY A 845 -14.56 18.20 -9.54
C GLY A 845 -15.52 17.04 -9.77
N LYS A 846 -15.89 16.27 -8.73
CA LYS A 846 -16.90 15.22 -8.82
C LYS A 846 -17.84 15.24 -7.62
N VAL A 847 -19.11 14.94 -7.86
CA VAL A 847 -20.17 14.90 -6.86
C VAL A 847 -21.02 13.67 -7.11
N GLY A 848 -20.90 12.64 -6.27
CA GLY A 848 -21.86 11.53 -6.28
C GLY A 848 -23.22 12.01 -5.78
N PHE A 849 -24.33 11.53 -6.32
CA PHE A 849 -25.67 11.85 -5.84
C PHE A 849 -26.57 10.61 -5.87
N ALA A 850 -27.44 10.46 -4.87
CA ALA A 850 -28.52 9.47 -4.84
C ALA A 850 -29.74 10.02 -4.08
N GLY A 851 -30.93 9.90 -4.67
CA GLY A 851 -32.19 10.35 -4.08
C GLY A 851 -33.36 9.47 -4.49
N ILE A 852 -34.28 9.21 -3.56
CA ILE A 852 -35.49 8.39 -3.78
C ILE A 852 -36.69 9.11 -3.17
N SER A 853 -37.83 9.14 -3.85
CA SER A 853 -39.13 9.60 -3.35
C SER A 853 -40.10 8.43 -3.18
N GLY A 854 -41.06 8.58 -2.27
CA GLY A 854 -42.14 7.60 -2.09
C GLY A 854 -43.15 7.56 -3.25
N ASP A 855 -43.25 8.64 -4.02
CA ASP A 855 -44.14 8.78 -5.17
C ASP A 855 -43.34 9.04 -6.46
N ALA A 856 -43.82 8.57 -7.60
CA ALA A 856 -43.20 8.83 -8.90
C ALA A 856 -43.39 10.29 -9.34
N LEU A 857 -42.53 10.80 -10.23
CA LEU A 857 -42.59 12.19 -10.75
C LEU A 857 -43.96 12.56 -11.37
N ALA A 858 -44.71 11.57 -11.84
CA ALA A 858 -46.09 11.69 -12.32
C ALA A 858 -46.29 12.63 -13.54
N THR A 859 -45.21 13.07 -14.19
CA THR A 859 -45.24 13.88 -15.41
C THR A 859 -44.03 13.56 -16.30
N ASP A 860 -44.25 13.57 -17.62
CA ASP A 860 -43.21 13.46 -18.65
C ASP A 860 -42.70 14.83 -19.12
N GLU A 861 -43.27 15.92 -18.59
CA GLU A 861 -42.76 17.27 -18.83
C GLU A 861 -41.38 17.48 -18.17
N ALA A 862 -40.55 18.32 -18.80
CA ALA A 862 -39.24 18.72 -18.30
C ALA A 862 -39.34 19.22 -16.85
N THR A 863 -38.79 18.44 -15.92
CA THR A 863 -38.92 18.67 -14.47
C THR A 863 -37.55 18.86 -13.86
N VAL A 864 -37.35 19.94 -13.11
CA VAL A 864 -36.10 20.14 -12.36
C VAL A 864 -36.06 19.16 -11.20
N VAL A 865 -35.11 18.22 -11.24
CA VAL A 865 -34.98 17.16 -10.23
C VAL A 865 -33.93 17.48 -9.17
N ALA A 866 -32.95 18.31 -9.51
CA ALA A 866 -31.94 18.80 -8.58
C ALA A 866 -31.44 20.18 -9.02
N ASN A 867 -30.86 20.93 -8.07
CA ASN A 867 -30.18 22.20 -8.31
C ASN A 867 -28.73 22.07 -7.86
N ALA A 868 -27.80 22.21 -8.80
CA ALA A 868 -26.37 22.25 -8.52
C ALA A 868 -25.91 23.72 -8.50
N THR A 869 -25.50 24.21 -7.34
CA THR A 869 -25.03 25.59 -7.17
C THR A 869 -23.51 25.62 -7.18
N PHE A 870 -22.94 26.49 -8.01
CA PHE A 870 -21.50 26.66 -8.16
C PHE A 870 -21.09 28.11 -7.94
N ARG A 871 -19.83 28.30 -7.53
CA ARG A 871 -19.11 29.57 -7.63
C ARG A 871 -18.10 29.50 -8.76
N ALA A 872 -18.15 30.47 -9.67
CA ALA A 872 -17.10 30.66 -10.67
C ALA A 872 -15.87 31.26 -9.98
N LYS A 873 -14.69 30.66 -10.17
CA LYS A 873 -13.46 31.16 -9.54
C LYS A 873 -13.11 32.58 -10.01
N ALA A 874 -12.62 33.40 -9.08
CA ALA A 874 -12.38 34.83 -9.31
C ALA A 874 -10.98 35.15 -9.88
N ASP A 875 -10.05 34.19 -9.83
CA ASP A 875 -8.62 34.32 -10.14
C ASP A 875 -8.24 33.90 -11.58
N LEU A 876 -9.20 33.82 -12.48
CA LEU A 876 -8.99 33.46 -13.89
C LEU A 876 -8.33 34.59 -14.69
N SER A 877 -7.36 34.24 -15.53
CA SER A 877 -6.58 35.19 -16.35
C SER A 877 -7.24 35.59 -17.68
N ALA A 878 -8.25 34.84 -18.14
CA ALA A 878 -9.03 35.09 -19.35
C ALA A 878 -10.38 34.36 -19.29
N ASP A 879 -11.25 34.57 -20.29
CA ASP A 879 -12.50 33.81 -20.44
C ASP A 879 -12.17 32.31 -20.55
N ALA A 880 -12.95 31.47 -19.87
CA ALA A 880 -12.76 30.02 -19.84
C ALA A 880 -14.09 29.31 -20.08
N THR A 881 -14.04 28.13 -20.67
CA THR A 881 -15.21 27.28 -20.88
C THR A 881 -14.95 25.92 -20.27
N THR A 882 -15.90 25.42 -19.51
CA THR A 882 -15.90 24.06 -18.96
C THR A 882 -17.23 23.38 -19.21
N ALA A 883 -17.26 22.06 -19.01
CA ALA A 883 -18.49 21.28 -19.06
C ALA A 883 -18.86 20.80 -17.66
N ILE A 884 -20.16 20.79 -17.38
CA ILE A 884 -20.74 19.95 -16.34
C ILE A 884 -21.30 18.72 -17.04
N SER A 885 -20.79 17.55 -16.69
CA SER A 885 -21.22 16.27 -17.26
C SER A 885 -21.76 15.34 -16.20
N PHE A 886 -22.58 14.39 -16.61
CA PHE A 886 -23.09 13.37 -15.72
C PHE A 886 -22.55 12.00 -16.13
N ALA A 887 -22.11 11.20 -15.16
CA ALA A 887 -21.56 9.87 -15.36
C ALA A 887 -22.26 8.85 -14.46
N SER A 888 -22.35 7.61 -14.93
CA SER A 888 -22.94 6.49 -14.18
C SER A 888 -24.38 6.77 -13.69
N VAL A 889 -25.16 7.54 -14.46
CA VAL A 889 -26.53 7.92 -14.06
C VAL A 889 -27.50 6.78 -14.34
N ARG A 890 -28.32 6.45 -13.34
CA ARG A 890 -29.44 5.53 -13.48
C ARG A 890 -30.66 6.02 -12.71
N GLY A 891 -31.82 5.81 -13.31
CA GLY A 891 -33.11 6.08 -12.69
C GLY A 891 -33.60 4.87 -11.92
N ILE A 892 -34.49 5.09 -10.96
CA ILE A 892 -35.13 4.03 -10.19
C ILE A 892 -36.62 4.07 -10.48
N VAL A 893 -37.20 2.92 -10.86
CA VAL A 893 -38.64 2.74 -11.07
C VAL A 893 -39.16 1.63 -10.15
N PRO A 894 -40.42 1.69 -9.70
CA PRO A 894 -41.03 0.63 -8.90
C PRO A 894 -41.38 -0.57 -9.79
N SER A 895 -40.98 -1.79 -9.41
CA SER A 895 -41.34 -3.02 -10.10
C SER A 895 -42.77 -3.47 -9.80
N GLU A 896 -43.34 -4.33 -10.66
CA GLU A 896 -44.66 -4.95 -10.43
C GLU A 896 -44.68 -5.88 -9.20
N THR A 897 -43.52 -6.29 -8.67
CA THR A 897 -43.35 -7.17 -7.50
C THR A 897 -43.05 -6.42 -6.20
N GLY A 898 -42.83 -5.10 -6.26
CA GLY A 898 -42.51 -4.25 -5.11
C GLY A 898 -41.03 -4.09 -4.78
N GLU A 899 -40.14 -4.50 -5.69
CA GLU A 899 -38.69 -4.26 -5.65
C GLU A 899 -38.33 -3.03 -6.53
N SER A 900 -37.15 -2.45 -6.34
CA SER A 900 -36.69 -1.29 -7.14
C SER A 900 -35.92 -1.77 -8.38
N GLU A 901 -36.33 -1.33 -9.56
CA GLU A 901 -35.63 -1.60 -10.83
C GLU A 901 -34.84 -0.36 -11.29
N TYR A 902 -33.64 -0.57 -11.80
CA TYR A 902 -32.84 0.50 -12.39
C TYR A 902 -33.12 0.64 -13.88
N VAL A 903 -33.28 1.89 -14.33
CA VAL A 903 -33.45 2.22 -15.75
C VAL A 903 -32.32 3.12 -16.23
N PRO A 904 -31.81 2.93 -17.46
CA PRO A 904 -30.77 3.78 -18.00
C PRO A 904 -31.28 5.22 -18.19
N ILE A 905 -30.39 6.18 -17.97
CA ILE A 905 -30.65 7.60 -18.20
C ILE A 905 -29.59 8.14 -19.15
N GLN A 906 -30.04 8.81 -20.20
CA GLN A 906 -29.16 9.54 -21.09
C GLN A 906 -28.83 10.90 -20.49
N THR A 907 -27.62 11.37 -20.74
CA THR A 907 -27.11 12.60 -20.14
C THR A 907 -26.62 13.56 -21.20
N ASP A 908 -27.06 14.82 -21.13
CA ASP A 908 -26.54 15.89 -21.97
C ASP A 908 -25.66 16.82 -21.12
N ASP A 909 -24.41 16.99 -21.56
CA ASP A 909 -23.46 17.89 -20.92
C ASP A 909 -23.89 19.34 -21.08
N ALA A 910 -23.66 20.15 -20.03
CA ALA A 910 -23.87 21.59 -20.08
C ALA A 910 -22.55 22.33 -20.20
N VAL A 911 -22.51 23.32 -21.08
CA VAL A 911 -21.36 24.20 -21.26
C VAL A 911 -21.48 25.40 -20.33
N ILE A 912 -20.51 25.55 -19.44
CA ILE A 912 -20.35 26.69 -18.55
C ILE A 912 -19.25 27.60 -19.10
N THR A 913 -19.64 28.78 -19.57
CA THR A 913 -18.72 29.81 -20.02
C THR A 913 -18.52 30.86 -18.94
N ILE A 914 -17.31 30.90 -18.36
CA ILE A 914 -16.91 31.89 -17.38
C ILE A 914 -16.31 33.09 -18.12
N VAL A 915 -17.03 34.21 -18.08
CA VAL A 915 -16.62 35.48 -18.66
C VAL A 915 -15.80 36.24 -17.63
N SER A 916 -14.54 36.47 -17.97
CA SER A 916 -13.56 37.17 -17.13
C SER A 916 -13.77 38.69 -17.08
N ARG A 917 -14.50 39.23 -18.07
CA ARG A 917 -14.75 40.66 -18.27
C ARG A 917 -16.12 41.07 -17.75
N ALA A 918 -16.22 42.26 -17.16
CA ALA A 918 -17.50 42.78 -16.68
C ALA A 918 -18.49 43.01 -17.86
N PRO A 919 -19.78 42.65 -17.71
CA PRO A 919 -20.79 42.93 -18.74
C PRO A 919 -20.85 44.43 -19.05
N GLY A 920 -20.59 44.81 -20.30
CA GLY A 920 -20.56 46.20 -20.75
C GLY A 920 -19.21 46.91 -20.68
N ASP A 921 -18.12 46.23 -20.30
CA ASP A 921 -16.74 46.72 -20.49
C ASP A 921 -16.33 46.59 -21.96
N LEU A 922 -16.37 47.72 -22.67
CA LEU A 922 -16.08 47.82 -24.10
C LEU A 922 -14.64 48.20 -24.37
N ASN A 923 -13.99 48.82 -23.39
CA ASN A 923 -12.65 49.35 -23.53
C ASN A 923 -11.58 48.38 -23.00
N GLY A 924 -11.99 47.32 -22.30
CA GLY A 924 -11.16 46.22 -21.84
C GLY A 924 -10.35 46.56 -20.59
N ASP A 925 -10.85 47.46 -19.75
CA ASP A 925 -10.20 47.85 -18.48
C ASP A 925 -10.78 47.15 -17.25
N ASP A 926 -11.60 46.11 -17.46
CA ASP A 926 -12.28 45.31 -16.45
C ASP A 926 -13.23 46.13 -15.56
N SER A 927 -13.61 47.33 -15.99
CA SER A 927 -14.62 48.16 -15.37
C SER A 927 -15.74 48.47 -16.36
N SER A 928 -16.98 48.51 -15.89
CA SER A 928 -18.11 49.02 -16.68
C SER A 928 -18.37 50.43 -16.19
N ASP A 929 -17.92 51.43 -16.93
CA ASP A 929 -17.95 52.81 -16.49
C ASP A 929 -18.39 53.80 -17.58
N LEU A 930 -18.26 55.10 -17.29
CA LEU A 930 -18.64 56.16 -18.20
C LEU A 930 -17.80 56.17 -19.50
N LEU A 931 -16.60 55.58 -19.51
CA LEU A 931 -15.76 55.44 -20.69
C LEU A 931 -16.35 54.42 -21.67
N ASP A 932 -16.99 53.36 -21.18
CA ASP A 932 -17.70 52.37 -22.00
C ASP A 932 -18.99 52.92 -22.57
N ALA A 933 -19.78 53.64 -21.77
CA ALA A 933 -20.96 54.36 -22.26
C ALA A 933 -20.57 55.35 -23.38
N ARG A 934 -19.39 55.99 -23.26
CA ARG A 934 -18.84 56.86 -24.30
C ARG A 934 -18.38 56.06 -25.53
N ALA A 935 -17.93 54.82 -25.37
CA ALA A 935 -17.55 53.95 -26.48
C ALA A 935 -18.78 53.54 -27.31
N ILE A 936 -19.89 53.14 -26.68
CA ILE A 936 -21.17 52.86 -27.37
C ILE A 936 -21.66 54.10 -28.11
N LEU A 937 -21.69 55.26 -27.43
CA LEU A 937 -22.15 56.50 -28.05
C LEU A 937 -21.30 56.89 -29.27
N LYS A 938 -19.99 56.66 -29.22
CA LYS A 938 -19.10 56.87 -30.37
C LYS A 938 -19.41 55.91 -31.51
N LEU A 939 -19.67 54.63 -31.23
CA LEU A 939 -20.03 53.61 -32.23
C LEU A 939 -21.33 53.99 -32.96
N ILE A 940 -22.35 54.43 -32.22
CA ILE A 940 -23.63 54.91 -32.78
C ILE A 940 -23.39 56.10 -33.70
N VAL A 941 -22.60 57.08 -33.25
CA VAL A 941 -22.31 58.32 -34.01
C VAL A 941 -21.42 58.05 -35.23
N SER A 942 -20.46 57.12 -35.13
CA SER A 942 -19.57 56.78 -36.25
C SER A 942 -20.19 55.83 -37.26
N GLY A 943 -21.29 55.15 -36.92
CA GLY A 943 -22.00 54.23 -37.81
C GLY A 943 -21.18 53.01 -38.24
N GLY A 944 -20.20 52.60 -37.44
CA GLY A 944 -19.30 51.50 -37.78
C GLY A 944 -18.46 50.99 -36.61
N GLY A 945 -18.13 49.69 -36.67
CA GLY A 945 -17.33 48.90 -35.73
C GLY A 945 -17.12 47.49 -36.31
N SER A 946 -16.18 46.70 -35.77
CA SER A 946 -16.10 45.28 -36.14
C SER A 946 -17.32 44.52 -35.59
N GLU A 947 -17.71 43.41 -36.20
CA GLU A 947 -18.80 42.56 -35.67
C GLU A 947 -18.58 42.19 -34.20
N ALA A 948 -17.33 41.93 -33.81
CA ALA A 948 -16.96 41.63 -32.42
C ALA A 948 -17.16 42.82 -31.46
N VAL A 949 -17.05 44.06 -31.95
CA VAL A 949 -17.28 45.28 -31.14
C VAL A 949 -18.77 45.63 -31.10
N LEU A 950 -19.49 45.42 -32.21
CA LEU A 950 -20.94 45.64 -32.29
C LEU A 950 -21.70 44.65 -31.41
N ALA A 951 -21.30 43.37 -31.41
CA ALA A 951 -21.89 42.35 -30.54
C ALA A 951 -21.67 42.63 -29.04
N LYS A 952 -20.61 43.36 -28.69
CA LYS A 952 -20.35 43.79 -27.29
C LYS A 952 -21.08 45.07 -26.91
N ALA A 953 -21.42 45.90 -27.90
CA ALA A 953 -22.05 47.21 -27.69
C ALA A 953 -23.58 47.13 -27.68
N ASP A 954 -24.15 46.01 -28.16
CA ASP A 954 -25.57 45.65 -28.03
C ASP A 954 -25.81 45.01 -26.64
N ILE A 955 -25.94 45.87 -25.63
CA ILE A 955 -26.02 45.50 -24.21
C ILE A 955 -27.38 44.86 -23.92
N ASN A 956 -28.43 45.27 -24.61
CA ASN A 956 -29.79 44.74 -24.43
C ASN A 956 -30.09 43.50 -25.32
N ARG A 957 -29.18 43.14 -26.23
CA ARG A 957 -29.24 42.00 -27.16
C ARG A 957 -30.44 42.04 -28.08
N ASP A 958 -30.90 43.23 -28.48
CA ASP A 958 -32.02 43.38 -29.41
C ASP A 958 -31.61 43.28 -30.89
N GLY A 959 -30.30 43.11 -31.14
CA GLY A 959 -29.71 42.98 -32.46
C GLY A 959 -29.31 44.33 -33.09
N THR A 960 -29.47 45.44 -32.37
CA THR A 960 -29.12 46.79 -32.83
C THR A 960 -28.35 47.58 -31.77
N VAL A 961 -27.25 48.24 -32.15
CA VAL A 961 -26.51 49.13 -31.25
C VAL A 961 -27.11 50.54 -31.33
N ASP A 962 -27.87 50.94 -30.32
CA ASP A 962 -28.60 52.20 -30.26
C ASP A 962 -28.54 52.89 -28.88
N THR A 963 -29.29 53.99 -28.71
CA THR A 963 -29.27 54.77 -27.47
C THR A 963 -29.81 54.01 -26.25
N ASN A 964 -30.58 52.95 -26.45
CA ASN A 964 -31.10 52.10 -25.38
C ASN A 964 -29.98 51.29 -24.72
N ASP A 965 -28.96 50.87 -25.49
CA ASP A 965 -27.77 50.20 -24.93
C ASP A 965 -27.00 51.11 -23.98
N VAL A 966 -26.84 52.38 -24.37
CA VAL A 966 -26.21 53.41 -23.53
C VAL A 966 -27.01 53.62 -22.25
N LEU A 967 -28.34 53.70 -22.35
CA LEU A 967 -29.23 53.86 -21.21
C LEU A 967 -29.14 52.66 -20.24
N MET A 968 -29.10 51.44 -20.76
CA MET A 968 -29.04 50.23 -19.95
C MET A 968 -27.69 50.11 -19.23
N LEU A 969 -26.59 50.44 -19.91
CA LEU A 969 -25.26 50.49 -19.28
C LEU A 969 -25.17 51.58 -18.20
N LEU A 970 -25.73 52.77 -18.45
CA LEU A 970 -25.77 53.84 -17.44
C LEU A 970 -26.63 53.47 -16.22
N GLN A 971 -27.72 52.71 -16.43
CA GLN A 971 -28.54 52.20 -15.34
C GLN A 971 -27.75 51.17 -14.50
N MET A 972 -27.03 50.24 -15.14
CA MET A 972 -26.15 49.28 -14.45
C MET A 972 -25.05 49.98 -13.64
N ILE A 973 -24.47 51.06 -14.17
CA ILE A 973 -23.49 51.87 -13.44
C ILE A 973 -24.13 52.58 -12.24
N ALA A 974 -25.34 53.12 -12.42
CA ALA A 974 -26.06 53.81 -11.36
C ALA A 974 -26.46 52.86 -10.21
N ASP A 975 -26.90 51.65 -10.54
CA ASP A 975 -27.28 50.64 -9.56
C ASP A 975 -26.06 50.17 -8.75
N LYS A 976 -24.92 49.93 -9.41
CA LYS A 976 -23.64 49.62 -8.74
C LYS A 976 -23.10 50.74 -7.84
N LEU A 977 -23.45 52.00 -8.11
CA LEU A 977 -23.07 53.14 -7.25
C LEU A 977 -24.03 53.33 -6.07
N ALA A 978 -25.21 52.71 -6.12
CA ALA A 978 -26.22 52.77 -5.07
C ALA A 978 -26.07 51.62 -4.05
N GLU A 979 -25.54 50.48 -4.47
CA GLU A 979 -24.98 49.41 -3.62
C GLU A 979 -23.70 49.88 -2.89
#